data_AF-A0A8S1DH70-F1
#
_entry.id   AF-A0A8S1DH70-F1
#
_cell.length_a   1.000
_cell.length_b   1.000
_cell.length_c   1.000
_cell.angle_alpha   90.00
_cell.angle_beta   90.00
_cell.angle_gamma   90.00
#
_symmetry.space_group_name_H-M   'P 1'
#
loop_
_entity.id
_entity.type
_entity.pdbx_description
1 polymer ?
#
loop_
_entity_poly.entity_id
_entity_poly.type
_entity_poly.pdbx_seq_one_letter_code
_entity_poly.pdbx_strand_id
1 'polypeptide(L)'
;MPPTPAEAAELELETDYCPVDSDHDEPVTYKSVDSVAGQHPHSTLRVTLVQLLIALGTSLSMLSPGMALGFSAVALPTLDELGIPGKVEPFDENTASWFASISNIATPVGCLASAWTLERLGRKWTLLLLNVPCVLGWVLLGSAGSLWQLFAGRVGTGLAVGLASAVTNVYMAEVVQPHMRGLLLCWNSISIALGILIVYVLGSAFPWQVAAWSGAAAATVALLVSLAMPESPAWLLGRGKRSQAERSLAALRGGAGPNVRAEFDELLRAQHGKPDSQGWRNLSKALRTPQFWKPLLILHVFFFFQQASGVYVVIFYAVDVVQEAGVTMDKYLATVLIGVARLVATAGVSVAMSRCGRRPLAIVSGLGMAACMLALAGHLQFAEGAASWVPAAAVLGYILTSTLGLLTLPWVMVGELFPADLRGVGGGLTTCNAYLIGFVVLKAYPAMRHALSAAGLFLVYGLVALLSAACIPSSGCRPPAETLAQIGGTSPAAARRPRWPSTPPPHRPTPPALISEEAAEERVSETSESSDEEQPYDDAYQQLLGTMSARARPPAVVSTDESEDDDDDDADADEPDSGSDDDAEAEHEHEGHDSESDADEDDDKVHEEEEAEAEDPFRVHLNGELEGALLVAVSADKPPVETSKLFWPHLGHMQVQLPRVEAAPASPRASGWGLCEAEKALLRAAAPPARPSGAESWQRLRVKQQLWANADAALSGGGGGLSGLQAEVFAVLNNYQDLYFAEQTASNLEQLRFVYCLHAVNHVLKTRARVLANNDRVKRAAGDVPDDCRDQGLVRPKVLILLPFKDAAFRTINTIISILLGDGKGTVMNHKRFVDEFTGEELALPKKNPKPEDYEQLFRGNVDDNFKIGMSVTKKRLKLYADFYESDIIVASPVGLRVVVSGEGEAEQDYDFLAGLELVVMDQAEVLALQNWQHVQHLWQYVHLQPRNRRDTVFSRIRLSALAGHAKYLSQTCVFSSVQMPEVAALMRARCRNYAGRVLVANPVRLGSIAQVVVHLPQVFHKIEASSVSQCLEKRFEVFVSKILPQFRDSMMSHTLIYVPSYFDYVRLRKHFIDKELSFVQICEYAENGKIARARDLFFHNEAHFLLYSERFHFFRRIRLKGIRHLVFYQPPTLPHFYPELCNFMQEANQNPRKEGGSSTNMTVTILYSKYDAQRIASIVGTERASSMIGSEKTVHLMVTGDDK
;
A
#
# COMPACT_ATOMS: atom_id res chain seq x y z
N MET A 1 -18.44 14.24 -73.92
CA MET A 1 -19.75 14.02 -74.57
C MET A 1 -19.99 12.51 -74.65
N PRO A 2 -21.27 12.09 -74.55
CA PRO A 2 -21.80 10.83 -73.99
C PRO A 2 -21.74 9.67 -75.02
N PRO A 3 -22.40 8.47 -74.91
CA PRO A 3 -23.38 7.93 -73.94
C PRO A 3 -23.19 6.44 -73.51
N THR A 4 -24.21 5.99 -72.76
CA THR A 4 -24.63 4.71 -72.13
C THR A 4 -24.78 3.47 -73.08
N PRO A 5 -25.39 2.33 -72.68
CA PRO A 5 -25.14 1.36 -71.58
C PRO A 5 -25.22 -0.14 -72.05
N ALA A 6 -24.72 -1.14 -71.27
CA ALA A 6 -25.32 -2.50 -71.11
C ALA A 6 -24.47 -3.49 -70.28
N GLU A 7 -25.06 -3.90 -69.14
CA GLU A 7 -25.17 -5.24 -68.52
C GLU A 7 -24.01 -6.06 -67.87
N ALA A 8 -24.18 -6.20 -66.53
CA ALA A 8 -24.02 -7.38 -65.65
C ALA A 8 -22.59 -7.90 -65.37
N ALA A 9 -22.11 -8.18 -64.14
CA ALA A 9 -22.77 -8.68 -62.92
C ALA A 9 -21.87 -8.50 -61.64
N GLU A 10 -22.51 -8.54 -60.45
CA GLU A 10 -22.00 -8.82 -59.09
C GLU A 10 -21.00 -7.86 -58.39
N LEU A 11 -21.51 -7.04 -57.47
CA LEU A 11 -21.19 -6.93 -56.03
C LEU A 11 -21.63 -5.55 -55.51
N GLU A 12 -22.38 -5.49 -54.40
CA GLU A 12 -22.54 -4.37 -53.44
C GLU A 12 -23.65 -4.81 -52.45
N LEU A 13 -23.55 -4.83 -51.11
CA LEU A 13 -22.94 -3.97 -50.09
C LEU A 13 -23.51 -2.54 -50.10
N GLU A 14 -24.73 -2.38 -49.60
CA GLU A 14 -25.08 -1.18 -48.84
C GLU A 14 -26.22 -1.42 -47.83
N THR A 15 -26.09 -0.67 -46.74
CA THR A 15 -27.01 -0.42 -45.65
C THR A 15 -28.39 0.03 -46.12
N ASP A 16 -29.45 -0.43 -45.46
CA ASP A 16 -30.45 0.51 -44.96
C ASP A 16 -31.39 -0.06 -43.88
N TYR A 17 -32.02 0.91 -43.23
CA TYR A 17 -32.76 0.97 -41.99
C TYR A 17 -34.13 0.25 -41.93
N CYS A 18 -34.51 -0.10 -40.67
CA CYS A 18 -35.87 -0.22 -40.08
C CYS A 18 -36.82 -1.37 -40.54
N PRO A 19 -37.88 -1.72 -39.76
CA PRO A 19 -38.33 -1.24 -38.45
C PRO A 19 -38.63 -2.36 -37.41
N VAL A 20 -38.91 -1.96 -36.17
CA VAL A 20 -39.40 -2.83 -35.08
C VAL A 20 -40.92 -2.74 -35.03
N ASP A 21 -41.60 -3.86 -35.26
CA ASP A 21 -43.02 -4.04 -34.99
C ASP A 21 -43.28 -4.25 -33.49
N SER A 22 -44.36 -3.61 -33.03
CA SER A 22 -44.95 -3.66 -31.70
C SER A 22 -45.86 -4.89 -31.51
N ASP A 23 -46.11 -5.20 -30.24
CA ASP A 23 -47.18 -6.04 -29.70
C ASP A 23 -47.03 -7.57 -29.78
N HIS A 24 -46.59 -8.17 -28.67
CA HIS A 24 -47.45 -9.03 -27.86
C HIS A 24 -46.84 -9.29 -26.48
N ASP A 25 -47.47 -8.69 -25.46
CA ASP A 25 -47.38 -9.07 -24.06
C ASP A 25 -47.90 -10.50 -23.85
N GLU A 26 -47.04 -11.37 -23.29
CA GLU A 26 -47.49 -12.29 -22.23
C GLU A 26 -46.43 -12.29 -21.11
N PRO A 27 -46.81 -11.96 -19.87
CA PRO A 27 -45.89 -12.04 -18.73
C PRO A 27 -45.81 -13.49 -18.27
N VAL A 28 -44.73 -14.20 -18.64
CA VAL A 28 -44.34 -15.43 -17.95
C VAL A 28 -43.79 -15.04 -16.59
N THR A 29 -44.66 -15.12 -15.59
CA THR A 29 -44.34 -15.00 -14.17
C THR A 29 -43.25 -16.00 -13.78
N TYR A 30 -42.07 -15.52 -13.39
CA TYR A 30 -41.13 -16.30 -12.58
C TYR A 30 -41.22 -15.85 -11.12
N LYS A 31 -41.79 -16.74 -10.32
CA LYS A 31 -41.90 -16.62 -8.86
C LYS A 31 -40.53 -16.42 -8.22
N SER A 32 -40.55 -15.58 -7.18
CA SER A 32 -39.58 -15.57 -6.09
C SER A 32 -39.26 -16.98 -5.60
N VAL A 33 -37.96 -17.30 -5.48
CA VAL A 33 -37.49 -18.30 -4.53
C VAL A 33 -36.45 -17.62 -3.65
N ASP A 34 -36.94 -17.06 -2.53
CA ASP A 34 -36.16 -16.99 -1.31
C ASP A 34 -35.93 -18.42 -0.80
N SER A 35 -34.80 -18.60 -0.10
CA SER A 35 -34.29 -19.81 0.55
C SER A 35 -33.50 -20.79 -0.32
N VAL A 36 -32.17 -20.62 -0.34
CA VAL A 36 -31.23 -21.75 -0.28
C VAL A 36 -29.97 -21.34 0.50
N ALA A 37 -30.07 -21.34 1.83
CA ALA A 37 -28.96 -21.84 2.63
C ALA A 37 -28.99 -23.38 2.44
N GLY A 38 -28.14 -23.88 1.53
CA GLY A 38 -27.91 -25.30 1.30
C GLY A 38 -28.46 -25.88 -0.01
N GLN A 39 -27.57 -26.05 -1.00
CA GLN A 39 -27.65 -26.88 -2.25
C GLN A 39 -27.79 -26.13 -3.59
N HIS A 40 -26.68 -25.96 -4.32
CA HIS A 40 -26.32 -26.78 -5.48
C HIS A 40 -24.91 -26.40 -5.99
N PRO A 41 -23.95 -27.33 -6.07
CA PRO A 41 -22.57 -27.09 -6.51
C PRO A 41 -22.39 -26.78 -8.01
N HIS A 42 -23.47 -26.65 -8.80
CA HIS A 42 -23.39 -26.75 -10.27
C HIS A 42 -23.12 -25.44 -11.05
N SER A 43 -23.46 -24.23 -10.55
CA SER A 43 -23.21 -22.97 -11.28
C SER A 43 -21.75 -22.51 -11.18
N THR A 44 -21.13 -22.63 -10.00
CA THR A 44 -19.69 -22.42 -9.82
C THR A 44 -18.91 -23.47 -10.61
N LEU A 45 -19.36 -24.74 -10.62
CA LEU A 45 -18.70 -25.79 -11.40
C LEU A 45 -18.71 -25.50 -12.89
N ARG A 46 -19.81 -25.00 -13.47
CA ARG A 46 -19.85 -24.67 -14.91
C ARG A 46 -18.88 -23.53 -15.27
N VAL A 47 -18.85 -22.47 -14.46
CA VAL A 47 -17.92 -21.34 -14.65
C VAL A 47 -16.47 -21.80 -14.54
N THR A 48 -16.15 -22.54 -13.47
CA THR A 48 -14.83 -23.11 -13.24
C THR A 48 -14.45 -24.08 -14.36
N LEU A 49 -15.36 -24.94 -14.81
CA LEU A 49 -15.11 -25.88 -15.89
C LEU A 49 -14.85 -25.18 -17.21
N VAL A 50 -15.60 -24.13 -17.55
CA VAL A 50 -15.35 -23.33 -18.76
C VAL A 50 -13.98 -22.66 -18.70
N GLN A 51 -13.61 -22.07 -17.56
CA GLN A 51 -12.28 -21.48 -17.36
C GLN A 51 -11.16 -22.52 -17.44
N LEU A 52 -11.36 -23.72 -16.86
CA LEU A 52 -10.42 -24.83 -16.97
C LEU A 52 -10.29 -25.32 -18.42
N LEU A 53 -11.38 -25.38 -19.19
CA LEU A 53 -11.34 -25.76 -20.61
C LEU A 53 -10.60 -24.74 -21.47
N ILE A 54 -10.79 -23.45 -21.23
CA ILE A 54 -10.08 -22.39 -21.96
C ILE A 54 -8.60 -22.35 -21.57
N ALA A 55 -8.30 -22.56 -20.28
CA ALA A 55 -6.93 -22.69 -19.82
C ALA A 55 -6.26 -23.93 -20.41
N LEU A 56 -6.96 -25.06 -20.50
CA LEU A 56 -6.48 -26.27 -21.16
C LEU A 56 -6.22 -26.01 -22.65
N GLY A 57 -7.15 -25.35 -23.36
CA GLY A 57 -7.00 -25.03 -24.78
C GLY A 57 -5.82 -24.07 -25.07
N THR A 58 -5.62 -23.08 -24.21
CA THR A 58 -4.47 -22.17 -24.28
C THR A 58 -3.17 -22.91 -23.98
N SER A 59 -3.16 -23.77 -22.95
CA SER A 59 -2.00 -24.58 -22.58
C SER A 59 -1.64 -25.59 -23.67
N LEU A 60 -2.63 -26.15 -24.38
CA LEU A 60 -2.40 -27.07 -25.51
C LEU A 60 -1.63 -26.40 -26.66
N SER A 61 -1.79 -25.09 -26.84
CA SER A 61 -1.00 -24.32 -27.82
C SER A 61 0.49 -24.23 -27.45
N MET A 62 0.88 -24.53 -26.20
CA MET A 62 2.27 -24.64 -25.76
C MET A 62 2.87 -26.03 -25.91
N LEU A 63 2.04 -27.05 -26.15
CA LEU A 63 2.48 -28.44 -26.21
C LEU A 63 3.44 -28.66 -27.38
N SER A 64 3.03 -28.26 -28.59
CA SER A 64 3.83 -28.43 -29.81
C SER A 64 5.12 -27.58 -29.82
N PRO A 65 5.12 -26.31 -29.36
CA PRO A 65 6.36 -25.59 -29.06
C PRO A 65 7.28 -26.32 -28.06
N GLY A 66 6.74 -26.96 -27.02
CA GLY A 66 7.50 -27.82 -26.12
C GLY A 66 8.13 -29.02 -26.83
N MET A 67 7.37 -29.69 -27.69
CA MET A 67 7.87 -30.78 -28.55
C MET A 67 9.04 -30.32 -29.42
N ALA A 68 8.99 -29.10 -29.95
CA ALA A 68 10.04 -28.56 -30.83
C ALA A 68 11.38 -28.33 -30.10
N LEU A 69 11.34 -28.02 -28.79
CA LEU A 69 12.54 -27.88 -27.96
C LEU A 69 13.23 -29.22 -27.71
N GLY A 70 12.48 -30.31 -27.52
CA GLY A 70 13.03 -31.65 -27.28
C GLY A 70 13.36 -32.44 -28.55
N PHE A 71 12.89 -32.01 -29.72
CA PHE A 71 13.01 -32.77 -30.97
C PHE A 71 14.45 -33.06 -31.40
N SER A 72 15.37 -32.11 -31.20
CA SER A 72 16.77 -32.29 -31.56
C SER A 72 17.43 -33.46 -30.84
N ALA A 73 17.09 -33.68 -29.57
CA ALA A 73 17.76 -34.71 -28.77
C ALA A 73 17.54 -36.13 -29.30
N VAL A 74 16.38 -36.36 -29.94
CA VAL A 74 16.06 -37.67 -30.52
C VAL A 74 16.44 -37.73 -32.00
N ALA A 75 16.19 -36.65 -32.74
CA ALA A 75 16.44 -36.65 -34.18
C ALA A 75 17.94 -36.69 -34.53
N LEU A 76 18.79 -35.99 -33.78
CA LEU A 76 20.22 -35.86 -34.08
C LEU A 76 20.97 -37.20 -34.09
N PRO A 77 20.94 -38.04 -33.03
CA PRO A 77 21.67 -39.30 -33.04
C PRO A 77 21.27 -40.22 -34.21
N THR A 78 19.99 -40.22 -34.57
CA THR A 78 19.49 -41.06 -35.68
C THR A 78 19.90 -40.51 -37.05
N LEU A 79 19.96 -39.17 -37.20
CA LEU A 79 20.39 -38.51 -38.44
C LEU A 79 21.91 -38.58 -38.64
N ASP A 80 22.68 -38.54 -37.56
CA ASP A 80 24.14 -38.70 -37.58
C ASP A 80 24.55 -40.16 -37.87
N GLU A 81 23.79 -41.16 -37.38
CA GLU A 81 24.09 -42.58 -37.62
C GLU A 81 23.63 -43.07 -39.02
N LEU A 82 22.45 -42.63 -39.50
CA LEU A 82 21.80 -43.22 -40.68
C LEU A 82 21.53 -42.24 -41.84
N GLY A 83 21.76 -40.94 -41.65
CA GLY A 83 21.36 -39.91 -42.62
C GLY A 83 19.86 -39.88 -42.89
N ILE A 84 19.43 -39.23 -43.97
CA ILE A 84 18.04 -39.33 -44.43
C ILE A 84 17.95 -40.57 -45.34
N PRO A 85 17.12 -41.59 -44.99
CA PRO A 85 17.09 -42.87 -45.71
C PRO A 85 16.94 -42.68 -47.23
N GLY A 86 17.99 -43.02 -47.98
CA GLY A 86 18.04 -42.98 -49.44
C GLY A 86 18.08 -41.58 -50.08
N LYS A 87 18.37 -40.50 -49.33
CA LYS A 87 18.31 -39.12 -49.84
C LYS A 87 19.47 -38.20 -49.45
N VAL A 88 20.04 -38.32 -48.23
CA VAL A 88 21.12 -37.44 -47.74
C VAL A 88 22.09 -38.26 -46.90
N GLU A 89 23.39 -38.05 -47.11
CA GLU A 89 24.48 -38.65 -46.31
C GLU A 89 24.37 -38.26 -44.81
N PRO A 90 25.02 -39.02 -43.91
CA PRO A 90 25.11 -38.68 -42.48
C PRO A 90 25.54 -37.23 -42.25
N PHE A 91 25.00 -36.60 -41.21
CA PHE A 91 25.30 -35.20 -40.94
C PHE A 91 26.74 -35.02 -40.44
N ASP A 92 27.44 -34.06 -41.02
CA ASP A 92 28.68 -33.54 -40.45
C ASP A 92 28.38 -32.76 -39.16
N GLU A 93 29.33 -32.69 -38.23
CA GLU A 93 29.15 -32.10 -36.89
C GLU A 93 28.72 -30.62 -36.97
N ASN A 94 29.19 -29.90 -37.99
CA ASN A 94 28.75 -28.54 -38.26
C ASN A 94 27.27 -28.48 -38.70
N THR A 95 26.82 -29.42 -39.52
CA THR A 95 25.42 -29.53 -39.98
C THR A 95 24.49 -29.94 -38.83
N ALA A 96 24.90 -30.91 -38.00
CA ALA A 96 24.19 -31.35 -36.80
C ALA A 96 23.99 -30.18 -35.81
N SER A 97 25.05 -29.44 -35.53
CA SER A 97 24.98 -28.27 -34.63
C SER A 97 24.14 -27.11 -35.20
N TRP A 98 24.11 -26.94 -36.52
CA TRP A 98 23.15 -26.02 -37.17
C TRP A 98 21.70 -26.52 -37.03
N PHE A 99 21.44 -27.81 -37.22
CA PHE A 99 20.10 -28.38 -37.06
C PHE A 99 19.56 -28.20 -35.62
N ALA A 100 20.41 -28.39 -34.62
CA ALA A 100 20.07 -28.18 -33.21
C ALA A 100 19.73 -26.71 -32.91
N SER A 101 20.56 -25.78 -33.39
CA SER A 101 20.55 -24.37 -32.99
C SER A 101 19.68 -23.47 -33.88
N ILE A 102 19.37 -23.87 -35.13
CA ILE A 102 18.65 -23.01 -36.09
C ILE A 102 17.23 -22.61 -35.62
N SER A 103 16.57 -23.44 -34.81
CA SER A 103 15.31 -23.06 -34.19
C SER A 103 15.49 -21.86 -33.26
N ASN A 104 16.56 -21.83 -32.46
CA ASN A 104 16.83 -20.77 -31.49
C ASN A 104 17.21 -19.43 -32.13
N ILE A 105 17.82 -19.42 -33.33
CA ILE A 105 18.07 -18.15 -34.06
C ILE A 105 16.80 -17.64 -34.77
N ALA A 106 15.86 -18.54 -35.11
CA ALA A 106 14.56 -18.16 -35.66
C ALA A 106 13.60 -17.63 -34.57
N THR A 107 13.67 -18.14 -33.35
CA THR A 107 12.81 -17.76 -32.21
C THR A 107 12.78 -16.25 -31.91
N PRO A 108 13.90 -15.51 -31.88
CA PRO A 108 13.93 -14.05 -31.71
C PRO A 108 12.99 -13.28 -32.64
N VAL A 109 12.93 -13.68 -33.91
CA VAL A 109 12.03 -13.06 -34.90
C VAL A 109 10.58 -13.29 -34.50
N GLY A 110 10.25 -14.49 -34.03
CA GLY A 110 8.93 -14.81 -33.47
C GLY A 110 8.60 -14.02 -32.20
N CYS A 111 9.55 -13.83 -31.29
CA CYS A 111 9.36 -13.04 -30.05
C CYS A 111 9.04 -11.57 -30.34
N LEU A 112 9.75 -10.96 -31.28
CA LEU A 112 9.50 -9.57 -31.70
C LEU A 112 8.18 -9.44 -32.48
N ALA A 113 7.89 -10.40 -33.36
CA ALA A 113 6.61 -10.46 -34.06
C ALA A 113 5.44 -10.58 -33.08
N SER A 114 5.58 -11.42 -32.05
CA SER A 114 4.58 -11.64 -30.99
C SER A 114 4.14 -10.34 -30.31
N ALA A 115 5.11 -9.51 -29.91
CA ALA A 115 4.86 -8.23 -29.26
C ALA A 115 4.09 -7.25 -30.18
N TRP A 116 4.36 -7.28 -31.49
CA TRP A 116 3.65 -6.45 -32.47
C TRP A 116 2.24 -6.97 -32.79
N THR A 117 2.10 -8.29 -32.98
CA THR A 117 0.83 -8.93 -33.33
C THR A 117 -0.17 -8.89 -32.18
N LEU A 118 0.29 -9.00 -30.93
CA LEU A 118 -0.57 -8.91 -29.74
C LEU A 118 -1.31 -7.58 -29.62
N GLU A 119 -0.65 -6.48 -29.98
CA GLU A 119 -1.24 -5.14 -29.95
C GLU A 119 -2.17 -4.91 -31.14
N ARG A 120 -1.75 -5.33 -32.35
CA ARG A 120 -2.48 -5.05 -33.60
C ARG A 120 -3.62 -6.01 -33.90
N LEU A 121 -3.37 -7.31 -33.84
CA LEU A 121 -4.31 -8.35 -34.29
C LEU A 121 -5.24 -8.83 -33.16
N GLY A 122 -4.81 -8.71 -31.90
CA GLY A 122 -5.52 -9.25 -30.74
C GLY A 122 -4.94 -10.59 -30.27
N ARG A 123 -5.40 -11.10 -29.12
CA ARG A 123 -4.79 -12.27 -28.47
C ARG A 123 -5.20 -13.56 -29.19
N LYS A 124 -6.49 -13.72 -29.51
CA LYS A 124 -7.02 -14.88 -30.26
C LYS A 124 -6.35 -15.01 -31.62
N TRP A 125 -6.30 -13.92 -32.39
CA TRP A 125 -5.70 -13.96 -33.73
C TRP A 125 -4.21 -14.23 -33.68
N THR A 126 -3.51 -13.79 -32.63
CA THR A 126 -2.11 -14.13 -32.46
C THR A 126 -1.92 -15.61 -32.08
N LEU A 127 -2.82 -16.22 -31.28
CA LEU A 127 -2.82 -17.67 -31.03
C LEU A 127 -3.06 -18.49 -32.31
N LEU A 128 -3.93 -18.01 -33.20
CA LEU A 128 -4.13 -18.65 -34.50
C LEU A 128 -2.90 -18.50 -35.40
N LEU A 129 -2.34 -17.29 -35.46
CA LEU A 129 -1.13 -17.00 -36.23
C LEU A 129 0.09 -17.79 -35.72
N LEU A 130 0.17 -18.10 -34.43
CA LEU A 130 1.18 -18.96 -33.83
C LEU A 130 1.12 -20.40 -34.38
N ASN A 131 -0.08 -20.97 -34.45
CA ASN A 131 -0.24 -22.39 -34.79
C ASN A 131 0.01 -22.66 -36.29
N VAL A 132 -0.21 -21.68 -37.17
CA VAL A 132 0.04 -21.81 -38.62
C VAL A 132 1.51 -22.14 -38.98
N PRO A 133 2.53 -21.32 -38.61
CA PRO A 133 3.94 -21.64 -38.86
C PRO A 133 4.38 -22.90 -38.10
N CYS A 134 3.74 -23.22 -36.97
CA CYS A 134 3.99 -24.45 -36.23
C CYS A 134 3.58 -25.69 -37.03
N VAL A 135 2.35 -25.75 -37.54
CA VAL A 135 1.85 -26.86 -38.38
C VAL A 135 2.69 -26.98 -39.64
N LEU A 136 2.95 -25.87 -40.34
CA LEU A 136 3.77 -25.88 -41.55
C LEU A 136 5.19 -26.37 -41.27
N GLY A 137 5.80 -25.91 -40.16
CA GLY A 137 7.13 -26.34 -39.74
C GLY A 137 7.20 -27.84 -39.46
N TRP A 138 6.23 -28.38 -38.74
CA TRP A 138 6.18 -29.83 -38.45
C TRP A 138 5.85 -30.69 -39.66
N VAL A 139 4.98 -30.24 -40.56
CA VAL A 139 4.70 -30.95 -41.82
C VAL A 139 5.96 -31.00 -42.69
N LEU A 140 6.73 -29.90 -42.76
CA LEU A 140 8.01 -29.88 -43.45
C LEU A 140 9.03 -30.82 -42.82
N LEU A 141 9.08 -30.92 -41.49
CA LEU A 141 9.92 -31.89 -40.78
C LEU A 141 9.49 -33.35 -41.05
N GLY A 142 8.20 -33.65 -40.94
CA GLY A 142 7.68 -35.02 -41.11
C GLY A 142 7.75 -35.54 -42.55
N SER A 143 7.68 -34.64 -43.54
CA SER A 143 7.81 -34.96 -44.97
C SER A 143 9.23 -34.75 -45.52
N ALA A 144 10.19 -34.41 -44.68
CA ALA A 144 11.52 -33.99 -45.11
C ALA A 144 12.24 -35.07 -45.92
N GLY A 145 12.57 -34.72 -47.17
CA GLY A 145 13.44 -35.48 -48.06
C GLY A 145 14.75 -34.76 -48.40
N SER A 146 14.99 -33.57 -47.85
CA SER A 146 16.18 -32.76 -48.10
C SER A 146 16.61 -32.02 -46.83
N LEU A 147 17.91 -31.78 -46.68
CA LEU A 147 18.48 -30.99 -45.58
C LEU A 147 17.83 -29.60 -45.47
N TRP A 148 17.56 -28.94 -46.60
CA TRP A 148 16.93 -27.61 -46.60
C TRP A 148 15.49 -27.63 -46.11
N GLN A 149 14.77 -28.75 -46.32
CA GLN A 149 13.41 -28.93 -45.77
C GLN A 149 13.45 -29.10 -44.26
N LEU A 150 14.46 -29.79 -43.73
CA LEU A 150 14.69 -29.90 -42.29
C LEU A 150 14.99 -28.53 -41.66
N PHE A 151 15.89 -27.75 -42.26
CA PHE A 151 16.18 -26.39 -41.79
C PHE A 151 14.97 -25.47 -41.88
N ALA A 152 14.23 -25.46 -42.99
CA ALA A 152 13.01 -24.68 -43.14
C ALA A 152 11.95 -25.07 -42.08
N GLY A 153 11.79 -26.37 -41.82
CA GLY A 153 10.90 -26.87 -40.78
C GLY A 153 11.32 -26.46 -39.36
N ARG A 154 12.61 -26.49 -39.05
CA ARG A 154 13.17 -25.99 -37.78
C ARG A 154 13.01 -24.47 -37.62
N VAL A 155 13.14 -23.70 -38.70
CA VAL A 155 12.86 -22.26 -38.70
C VAL A 155 11.38 -22.00 -38.42
N GLY A 156 10.46 -22.73 -39.08
CA GLY A 156 9.01 -22.59 -38.86
C GLY A 156 8.59 -22.90 -37.42
N THR A 157 9.10 -24.00 -36.86
CA THR A 157 8.86 -24.37 -35.45
C THR A 157 9.54 -23.40 -34.47
N GLY A 158 10.72 -22.87 -34.78
CA GLY A 158 11.38 -21.82 -33.98
C GLY A 158 10.59 -20.50 -33.95
N LEU A 159 10.11 -20.03 -35.11
CA LEU A 159 9.21 -18.87 -35.20
C LEU A 159 7.95 -19.07 -34.35
N ALA A 160 7.38 -20.28 -34.37
CA ALA A 160 6.24 -20.62 -33.52
C ALA A 160 6.59 -20.56 -32.04
N VAL A 161 7.71 -21.15 -31.59
CA VAL A 161 8.18 -21.03 -30.19
C VAL A 161 8.31 -19.56 -29.76
N GLY A 162 8.79 -18.69 -30.65
CA GLY A 162 8.93 -17.26 -30.38
C GLY A 162 7.58 -16.56 -30.21
N LEU A 163 6.65 -16.80 -31.15
CA LEU A 163 5.29 -16.26 -31.10
C LEU A 163 4.54 -16.71 -29.83
N ALA A 164 4.76 -17.96 -29.43
CA ALA A 164 4.15 -18.61 -28.28
C ALA A 164 4.50 -17.94 -26.94
N SER A 165 5.73 -17.45 -26.80
CA SER A 165 6.31 -17.02 -25.51
C SER A 165 5.50 -15.93 -24.77
N ALA A 166 4.95 -14.95 -25.49
CA ALA A 166 4.19 -13.86 -24.89
C ALA A 166 2.67 -14.09 -24.93
N VAL A 167 2.16 -14.70 -26.00
CA VAL A 167 0.71 -14.70 -26.29
C VAL A 167 -0.08 -15.54 -25.31
N THR A 168 0.39 -16.75 -25.01
CA THR A 168 -0.32 -17.66 -24.10
C THR A 168 -0.35 -17.15 -22.68
N ASN A 169 0.72 -16.53 -22.22
CA ASN A 169 0.79 -15.93 -20.88
C ASN A 169 -0.11 -14.69 -20.76
N VAL A 170 -0.11 -13.81 -21.76
CA VAL A 170 -0.97 -12.61 -21.76
C VAL A 170 -2.45 -12.99 -21.90
N TYR A 171 -2.79 -13.91 -22.80
CA TYR A 171 -4.17 -14.35 -22.98
C TYR A 171 -4.71 -15.04 -21.72
N MET A 172 -3.94 -15.93 -21.10
CA MET A 172 -4.33 -16.58 -19.85
C MET A 172 -4.57 -15.57 -18.73
N ALA A 173 -3.69 -14.58 -18.59
CA ALA A 173 -3.79 -13.55 -17.55
C ALA A 173 -5.02 -12.65 -17.71
N GLU A 174 -5.44 -12.37 -18.94
CA GLU A 174 -6.59 -11.51 -19.24
C GLU A 174 -7.94 -12.24 -19.19
N VAL A 175 -7.95 -13.57 -19.35
CA VAL A 175 -9.18 -14.37 -19.46
C VAL A 175 -9.56 -15.06 -18.14
N VAL A 176 -8.57 -15.48 -17.35
CA VAL A 176 -8.76 -16.21 -16.09
C VAL A 176 -9.04 -15.25 -14.93
N GLN A 177 -9.97 -15.63 -14.05
CA GLN A 177 -10.31 -14.87 -12.85
C GLN A 177 -9.12 -14.77 -11.87
N PRO A 178 -8.95 -13.64 -11.16
CA PRO A 178 -7.77 -13.37 -10.32
C PRO A 178 -7.42 -14.50 -9.33
N HIS A 179 -8.41 -15.12 -8.69
CA HIS A 179 -8.21 -16.17 -7.69
C HIS A 179 -7.59 -17.49 -8.23
N MET A 180 -7.68 -17.75 -9.53
CA MET A 180 -7.20 -18.98 -10.19
C MET A 180 -6.00 -18.69 -11.11
N ARG A 181 -5.70 -17.41 -11.34
CA ARG A 181 -4.70 -16.94 -12.30
C ARG A 181 -3.32 -17.53 -12.03
N GLY A 182 -2.86 -17.50 -10.78
CA GLY A 182 -1.54 -18.05 -10.41
C GLY A 182 -1.37 -19.53 -10.76
N LEU A 183 -2.39 -20.36 -10.48
CA LEU A 183 -2.36 -21.79 -10.76
C LEU A 183 -2.45 -22.10 -12.26
N LEU A 184 -3.36 -21.43 -12.99
CA LEU A 184 -3.58 -21.71 -14.41
C LEU A 184 -2.48 -21.16 -15.32
N LEU A 185 -1.75 -20.11 -14.90
CA LEU A 185 -0.54 -19.68 -15.62
C LEU A 185 0.56 -20.75 -15.58
N CYS A 186 0.65 -21.54 -14.51
CA CYS A 186 1.64 -22.60 -14.38
C CYS A 186 1.40 -23.77 -15.37
N TRP A 187 0.17 -23.95 -15.85
CA TRP A 187 -0.14 -25.00 -16.83
C TRP A 187 0.58 -24.83 -18.17
N ASN A 188 0.95 -23.61 -18.56
CA ASN A 188 1.77 -23.38 -19.75
C ASN A 188 3.14 -24.06 -19.62
N SER A 189 3.79 -23.93 -18.45
CA SER A 189 5.09 -24.57 -18.17
C SER A 189 4.98 -26.09 -18.11
N ILE A 190 3.89 -26.60 -17.51
CA ILE A 190 3.59 -28.04 -17.47
C ILE A 190 3.38 -28.57 -18.90
N SER A 191 2.68 -27.84 -19.75
CA SER A 191 2.45 -28.22 -21.15
C SER A 191 3.76 -28.28 -21.96
N ILE A 192 4.69 -27.34 -21.75
CA ILE A 192 6.03 -27.40 -22.37
C ILE A 192 6.79 -28.66 -21.91
N ALA A 193 6.79 -28.95 -20.62
CA ALA A 193 7.44 -30.15 -20.07
C ALA A 193 6.81 -31.44 -20.60
N LEU A 194 5.48 -31.46 -20.72
CA LEU A 194 4.73 -32.58 -21.30
C LEU A 194 5.07 -32.78 -22.78
N GLY A 195 5.20 -31.70 -23.56
CA GLY A 195 5.59 -31.77 -24.97
C GLY A 195 6.96 -32.39 -25.17
N ILE A 196 7.93 -32.00 -24.34
CA ILE A 196 9.29 -32.58 -24.35
C ILE A 196 9.24 -34.06 -24.02
N LEU A 197 8.49 -34.46 -22.98
CA LEU A 197 8.30 -35.86 -22.62
C LEU A 197 7.68 -36.69 -23.76
N ILE A 198 6.64 -36.18 -24.42
CA ILE A 198 5.98 -36.87 -25.55
C ILE A 198 6.99 -37.13 -26.66
N VAL A 199 7.83 -36.15 -27.01
CA VAL A 199 8.84 -36.32 -28.06
C VAL A 199 9.91 -37.31 -27.66
N TYR A 200 10.36 -37.32 -26.40
CA TYR A 200 11.32 -38.31 -25.93
C TYR A 200 10.76 -39.73 -25.95
N VAL A 201 9.50 -39.91 -25.55
CA VAL A 201 8.82 -41.22 -25.57
C VAL A 201 8.59 -41.71 -26.99
N LEU A 202 8.08 -40.85 -27.88
CA LEU A 202 7.88 -41.24 -29.28
C LEU A 202 9.20 -41.47 -29.98
N GLY A 203 10.22 -40.71 -29.62
CA GLY A 203 11.55 -40.83 -30.16
C GLY A 203 12.31 -42.07 -29.71
N SER A 204 12.02 -42.59 -28.53
CA SER A 204 12.60 -43.86 -28.06
C SER A 204 11.92 -45.07 -28.70
N ALA A 205 10.65 -44.96 -29.07
CA ALA A 205 9.85 -46.06 -29.60
C ALA A 205 9.75 -46.09 -31.14
N PHE A 206 9.88 -44.94 -31.81
CA PHE A 206 9.63 -44.78 -33.25
C PHE A 206 10.68 -43.90 -33.94
N PRO A 207 10.79 -43.98 -35.29
CA PRO A 207 11.64 -43.07 -36.06
C PRO A 207 11.26 -41.60 -35.86
N TRP A 208 12.24 -40.71 -36.01
CA TRP A 208 12.09 -39.27 -35.79
C TRP A 208 10.98 -38.62 -36.64
N GLN A 209 10.63 -39.19 -37.81
CA GLN A 209 9.52 -38.70 -38.64
C GLN A 209 8.17 -38.86 -37.93
N VAL A 210 7.96 -39.93 -37.17
CA VAL A 210 6.73 -40.17 -36.42
C VAL A 210 6.58 -39.13 -35.29
N ALA A 211 7.69 -38.81 -34.62
CA ALA A 211 7.74 -37.72 -33.64
C ALA A 211 7.47 -36.34 -34.28
N ALA A 212 7.86 -36.13 -35.55
CA ALA A 212 7.53 -34.90 -36.27
C ALA A 212 6.04 -34.82 -36.67
N TRP A 213 5.46 -35.93 -37.15
CA TRP A 213 4.03 -36.00 -37.48
C TRP A 213 3.13 -35.85 -36.25
N SER A 214 3.55 -36.36 -35.09
CA SER A 214 2.82 -36.12 -33.83
C SER A 214 2.89 -34.66 -33.40
N GLY A 215 4.01 -33.96 -33.64
CA GLY A 215 4.15 -32.51 -33.45
C GLY A 215 3.19 -31.71 -34.34
N ALA A 216 3.03 -32.14 -35.60
CA ALA A 216 2.03 -31.57 -36.51
C ALA A 216 0.61 -31.80 -36.01
N ALA A 217 0.28 -33.04 -35.61
CA ALA A 217 -1.03 -33.38 -35.06
C ALA A 217 -1.37 -32.55 -33.82
N ALA A 218 -0.42 -32.41 -32.88
CA ALA A 218 -0.60 -31.59 -31.68
C ALA A 218 -0.85 -30.11 -32.04
N ALA A 219 -0.11 -29.55 -33.00
CA ALA A 219 -0.32 -28.18 -33.48
C ALA A 219 -1.67 -28.01 -34.21
N THR A 220 -2.10 -29.00 -34.98
CA THR A 220 -3.42 -28.97 -35.66
C THR A 220 -4.56 -29.02 -34.65
N VAL A 221 -4.47 -29.88 -33.63
CA VAL A 221 -5.48 -29.91 -32.56
C VAL A 221 -5.51 -28.58 -31.81
N ALA A 222 -4.34 -28.02 -31.48
CA ALA A 222 -4.26 -26.70 -30.85
C ALA A 222 -4.87 -25.59 -31.72
N LEU A 223 -4.65 -25.61 -33.04
CA LEU A 223 -5.25 -24.69 -33.99
C LEU A 223 -6.78 -24.79 -33.98
N LEU A 224 -7.32 -26.02 -34.07
CA LEU A 224 -8.77 -26.27 -34.08
C LEU A 224 -9.43 -25.81 -32.77
N VAL A 225 -8.80 -26.09 -31.63
CA VAL A 225 -9.28 -25.61 -30.31
C VAL A 225 -9.22 -24.09 -30.23
N SER A 226 -8.17 -23.47 -30.77
CA SER A 226 -8.00 -22.01 -30.77
C SER A 226 -9.05 -21.26 -31.61
N LEU A 227 -9.64 -21.91 -32.62
CA LEU A 227 -10.75 -21.32 -33.40
C LEU A 227 -12.00 -21.08 -32.53
N ALA A 228 -12.28 -22.02 -31.62
CA ALA A 228 -13.43 -21.98 -30.72
C ALA A 228 -13.24 -21.04 -29.51
N MET A 229 -12.01 -20.57 -29.25
CA MET A 229 -11.73 -19.64 -28.14
C MET A 229 -12.24 -18.22 -28.44
N PRO A 230 -12.79 -17.51 -27.43
CA PRO A 230 -13.18 -16.10 -27.60
C PRO A 230 -11.96 -15.17 -27.58
N GLU A 231 -12.13 -13.90 -27.98
CA GLU A 231 -11.05 -12.90 -27.94
C GLU A 231 -10.98 -12.21 -26.58
N SER A 232 -9.82 -11.73 -26.14
CA SER A 232 -9.67 -11.11 -24.82
C SER A 232 -10.64 -9.91 -24.63
N PRO A 233 -11.45 -9.90 -23.55
CA PRO A 233 -12.37 -8.80 -23.28
C PRO A 233 -11.62 -7.49 -23.02
N ALA A 234 -10.47 -7.54 -22.34
CA ALA A 234 -9.63 -6.37 -22.08
C ALA A 234 -9.07 -5.74 -23.37
N TRP A 235 -8.69 -6.55 -24.37
CA TRP A 235 -8.22 -6.04 -25.66
C TRP A 235 -9.35 -5.45 -26.50
N LEU A 236 -10.52 -6.10 -26.52
CA LEU A 236 -11.70 -5.63 -27.25
C LEU A 236 -12.19 -4.28 -26.72
N LEU A 237 -12.19 -4.12 -25.39
CA LEU A 237 -12.41 -2.83 -24.72
C LEU A 237 -11.34 -1.81 -25.16
N GLY A 238 -10.06 -2.20 -25.13
CA GLY A 238 -8.90 -1.46 -25.66
C GLY A 238 -9.12 -0.84 -27.06
N ARG A 239 -9.92 -1.49 -27.91
CA ARG A 239 -10.24 -1.08 -29.29
C ARG A 239 -11.60 -0.37 -29.43
N GLY A 240 -12.29 -0.09 -28.33
CA GLY A 240 -13.62 0.51 -28.31
C GLY A 240 -14.76 -0.44 -28.68
N LYS A 241 -14.51 -1.76 -28.83
CA LYS A 241 -15.50 -2.75 -29.28
C LYS A 241 -16.30 -3.34 -28.10
N ARG A 242 -17.11 -2.50 -27.44
CA ARG A 242 -17.83 -2.84 -26.19
C ARG A 242 -18.75 -4.07 -26.29
N SER A 243 -19.62 -4.13 -27.29
CA SER A 243 -20.57 -5.24 -27.46
C SER A 243 -19.90 -6.60 -27.71
N GLN A 244 -18.73 -6.60 -28.37
CA GLN A 244 -17.96 -7.84 -28.58
C GLN A 244 -17.24 -8.26 -27.31
N ALA A 245 -16.76 -7.30 -26.50
CA ALA A 245 -16.11 -7.57 -25.23
C ALA A 245 -17.08 -8.19 -24.21
N GLU A 246 -18.32 -7.71 -24.14
CA GLU A 246 -19.36 -8.26 -23.27
C GLU A 246 -19.72 -9.70 -23.67
N ARG A 247 -19.93 -9.96 -24.97
CA ARG A 247 -20.17 -11.33 -25.48
C ARG A 247 -19.01 -12.27 -25.20
N SER A 248 -17.77 -11.78 -25.33
CA SER A 248 -16.58 -12.56 -24.99
C SER A 248 -16.57 -12.91 -23.51
N LEU A 249 -16.78 -11.93 -22.62
CA LEU A 249 -16.80 -12.16 -21.18
C LEU A 249 -17.91 -13.13 -20.77
N ALA A 250 -19.11 -13.01 -21.36
CA ALA A 250 -20.20 -13.95 -21.15
C ALA A 250 -19.83 -15.38 -21.56
N ALA A 251 -19.14 -15.56 -22.69
CA ALA A 251 -18.65 -16.86 -23.11
C ALA A 251 -17.59 -17.43 -22.12
N LEU A 252 -16.70 -16.57 -21.62
CA LEU A 252 -15.67 -16.93 -20.63
C LEU A 252 -16.21 -17.28 -19.25
N ARG A 253 -17.42 -16.82 -18.93
CA ARG A 253 -18.12 -17.08 -17.65
C ARG A 253 -19.23 -18.11 -17.79
N GLY A 254 -19.32 -18.82 -18.91
CA GLY A 254 -20.24 -19.94 -19.10
C GLY A 254 -21.72 -19.55 -19.33
N GLY A 255 -21.98 -18.29 -19.69
CA GLY A 255 -23.31 -17.77 -20.02
C GLY A 255 -23.45 -16.28 -19.70
N ALA A 256 -24.48 -15.63 -20.27
CA ALA A 256 -24.87 -14.29 -19.86
C ALA A 256 -25.58 -14.37 -18.49
N GLY A 257 -25.13 -13.58 -17.52
CA GLY A 257 -25.72 -13.51 -16.19
C GLY A 257 -25.31 -12.22 -15.48
N PRO A 258 -25.98 -11.85 -14.39
CA PRO A 258 -25.76 -10.57 -13.70
C PRO A 258 -24.30 -10.37 -13.24
N ASN A 259 -23.61 -11.45 -12.84
CA ASN A 259 -22.20 -11.40 -12.45
C ASN A 259 -21.23 -11.03 -13.59
N VAL A 260 -21.60 -11.30 -14.84
CA VAL A 260 -20.78 -10.98 -16.03
C VAL A 260 -20.84 -9.49 -16.35
N ARG A 261 -22.00 -8.86 -16.12
CA ARG A 261 -22.20 -7.43 -16.39
C ARG A 261 -21.41 -6.55 -15.41
N ALA A 262 -21.41 -6.93 -14.13
CA ALA A 262 -20.58 -6.30 -13.11
C ALA A 262 -19.07 -6.37 -13.44
N GLU A 263 -18.58 -7.54 -13.87
CA GLU A 263 -17.18 -7.71 -14.26
C GLU A 263 -16.82 -6.96 -15.56
N PHE A 264 -17.75 -6.90 -16.52
CA PHE A 264 -17.57 -6.13 -17.76
C PHE A 264 -17.35 -4.64 -17.48
N ASP A 265 -18.14 -4.09 -16.59
CA ASP A 265 -18.11 -2.68 -16.22
C ASP A 265 -16.91 -2.32 -15.34
N GLU A 266 -16.39 -3.25 -14.53
CA GLU A 266 -15.08 -3.10 -13.86
C GLU A 266 -13.94 -2.96 -14.87
N LEU A 267 -13.91 -3.84 -15.89
CA LEU A 267 -12.90 -3.79 -16.95
C LEU A 267 -13.00 -2.49 -17.78
N LEU A 268 -14.22 -1.99 -18.02
CA LEU A 268 -14.44 -0.74 -18.73
C LEU A 268 -13.87 0.46 -17.96
N ARG A 269 -13.97 0.48 -16.63
CA ARG A 269 -13.41 1.56 -15.78
C ARG A 269 -11.89 1.55 -15.74
N ALA A 270 -11.30 0.36 -15.63
CA ALA A 270 -9.84 0.20 -15.67
C ALA A 270 -9.22 0.73 -16.98
N GLN A 271 -10.02 0.85 -18.05
CA GLN A 271 -9.58 1.35 -19.34
C GLN A 271 -9.64 2.88 -19.47
N HIS A 272 -10.61 3.56 -18.83
CA HIS A 272 -10.82 5.01 -18.98
C HIS A 272 -9.68 5.88 -18.39
N GLY A 273 -8.72 5.28 -17.67
CA GLY A 273 -7.55 5.96 -17.10
C GLY A 273 -6.21 5.74 -17.84
N LYS A 274 -6.17 4.97 -18.95
CA LYS A 274 -4.92 4.69 -19.67
C LYS A 274 -4.73 5.61 -20.89
N PRO A 275 -3.60 6.32 -21.02
CA PRO A 275 -3.30 7.08 -22.22
C PRO A 275 -3.16 6.12 -23.42
N ASP A 276 -3.57 6.58 -24.61
CA ASP A 276 -3.54 5.81 -25.86
C ASP A 276 -2.20 5.07 -26.02
N SER A 277 -2.27 3.73 -26.02
CA SER A 277 -1.12 2.83 -26.07
C SER A 277 -0.26 3.03 -27.33
N GLN A 278 0.75 3.89 -27.24
CA GLN A 278 1.81 4.05 -28.25
C GLN A 278 3.11 3.35 -27.82
N GLY A 279 3.01 2.07 -27.43
CA GLY A 279 4.11 1.27 -26.84
C GLY A 279 5.39 1.22 -27.68
N TRP A 280 5.27 1.14 -29.01
CA TRP A 280 6.43 1.08 -29.91
C TRP A 280 7.05 2.46 -30.23
N ARG A 281 6.26 3.53 -30.28
CA ARG A 281 6.75 4.88 -30.65
C ARG A 281 7.58 5.52 -29.53
N ASN A 282 7.36 5.09 -28.29
CA ASN A 282 8.07 5.57 -27.11
C ASN A 282 9.20 4.64 -26.64
N LEU A 283 9.55 3.59 -27.39
CA LEU A 283 10.53 2.57 -26.97
C LEU A 283 11.92 3.16 -26.66
N SER A 284 12.38 4.13 -27.46
CA SER A 284 13.67 4.80 -27.22
C SER A 284 13.67 5.64 -25.92
N LYS A 285 12.53 6.24 -25.58
CA LYS A 285 12.33 6.99 -24.34
C LYS A 285 12.14 6.04 -23.15
N ALA A 286 11.46 4.92 -23.36
CA ALA A 286 11.24 3.87 -22.36
C ALA A 286 12.52 3.11 -22.02
N LEU A 287 13.39 2.81 -23.00
CA LEU A 287 14.69 2.16 -22.76
C LEU A 287 15.62 2.98 -21.84
N ARG A 288 15.39 4.30 -21.74
CA ARG A 288 16.17 5.19 -20.87
C ARG A 288 15.56 5.37 -19.48
N THR A 289 14.35 4.85 -19.20
CA THR A 289 13.76 4.96 -17.86
C THR A 289 14.31 3.86 -16.94
N PRO A 290 14.69 4.19 -15.69
CA PRO A 290 15.20 3.21 -14.74
C PRO A 290 14.20 2.06 -14.52
N GLN A 291 12.90 2.38 -14.52
CA GLN A 291 11.76 1.45 -14.43
C GLN A 291 11.74 0.34 -15.48
N PHE A 292 12.40 0.52 -16.62
CA PHE A 292 12.44 -0.48 -17.68
C PHE A 292 13.80 -1.16 -17.81
N TRP A 293 14.92 -0.42 -17.77
CA TRP A 293 16.24 -1.01 -18.02
C TRP A 293 16.80 -1.82 -16.84
N LYS A 294 16.45 -1.50 -15.58
CA LYS A 294 16.90 -2.31 -14.43
C LYS A 294 16.26 -3.73 -14.45
N PRO A 295 14.93 -3.89 -14.61
CA PRO A 295 14.31 -5.19 -14.87
C PRO A 295 14.91 -5.92 -16.07
N LEU A 296 15.13 -5.19 -17.16
CA LEU A 296 15.74 -5.72 -18.38
C LEU A 296 17.10 -6.33 -18.05
N LEU A 297 18.00 -5.59 -17.39
CA LEU A 297 19.33 -6.05 -17.01
C LEU A 297 19.28 -7.29 -16.10
N ILE A 298 18.44 -7.28 -15.06
CA ILE A 298 18.27 -8.41 -14.13
C ILE A 298 17.88 -9.67 -14.89
N LEU A 299 16.89 -9.57 -15.77
CA LEU A 299 16.44 -10.71 -16.57
C LEU A 299 17.50 -11.17 -17.57
N HIS A 300 18.26 -10.25 -18.19
CA HIS A 300 19.33 -10.60 -19.11
C HIS A 300 20.46 -11.38 -18.41
N VAL A 301 20.85 -10.94 -17.20
CA VAL A 301 21.84 -11.66 -16.37
C VAL A 301 21.32 -13.04 -15.99
N PHE A 302 20.05 -13.15 -15.60
CA PHE A 302 19.45 -14.43 -15.25
C PHE A 302 19.43 -15.38 -16.47
N PHE A 303 18.96 -14.91 -17.62
CA PHE A 303 18.96 -15.71 -18.84
C PHE A 303 20.38 -16.08 -19.30
N PHE A 304 21.37 -15.21 -19.11
CA PHE A 304 22.76 -15.54 -19.38
C PHE A 304 23.23 -16.73 -18.54
N PHE A 305 23.08 -16.69 -17.21
CA PHE A 305 23.46 -17.80 -16.34
C PHE A 305 22.63 -19.07 -16.58
N GLN A 306 21.35 -18.93 -16.90
CA GLN A 306 20.49 -20.07 -17.27
C GLN A 306 21.00 -20.77 -18.53
N GLN A 307 21.40 -20.02 -19.56
CA GLN A 307 21.91 -20.60 -20.81
C GLN A 307 23.35 -21.12 -20.64
N ALA A 308 24.23 -20.33 -20.01
CA ALA A 308 25.64 -20.65 -19.84
C ALA A 308 25.91 -21.84 -18.89
N SER A 309 25.00 -22.12 -17.96
CA SER A 309 25.05 -23.34 -17.13
C SER A 309 24.74 -24.62 -17.92
N GLY A 310 24.36 -24.52 -19.19
CA GLY A 310 24.18 -25.68 -20.07
C GLY A 310 22.83 -26.39 -19.93
N VAL A 311 21.84 -25.83 -19.21
CA VAL A 311 20.51 -26.45 -19.04
C VAL A 311 19.85 -26.77 -20.38
N TYR A 312 19.92 -25.85 -21.35
CA TYR A 312 19.36 -26.06 -22.68
C TYR A 312 20.16 -27.05 -23.52
N VAL A 313 21.47 -27.20 -23.28
CA VAL A 313 22.29 -28.25 -23.93
C VAL A 313 21.82 -29.62 -23.47
N VAL A 314 21.58 -29.82 -22.17
CA VAL A 314 21.03 -31.07 -21.63
C VAL A 314 19.63 -31.38 -22.18
N ILE A 315 18.87 -30.37 -22.61
CA ILE A 315 17.55 -30.56 -23.24
C ILE A 315 17.69 -30.87 -24.74
N PHE A 316 18.46 -30.10 -25.49
CA PHE A 316 18.54 -30.23 -26.96
C PHE A 316 19.43 -31.38 -27.43
N TYR A 317 20.41 -31.76 -26.62
CA TYR A 317 21.36 -32.85 -26.86
C TYR A 317 21.27 -33.92 -25.76
N ALA A 318 20.06 -34.19 -25.25
CA ALA A 318 19.87 -35.05 -24.08
C ALA A 318 20.50 -36.45 -24.26
N VAL A 319 20.35 -37.07 -25.44
CA VAL A 319 20.93 -38.38 -25.74
C VAL A 319 22.46 -38.30 -25.72
N ASP A 320 23.05 -37.31 -26.37
CA ASP A 320 24.51 -37.15 -26.45
C ASP A 320 25.12 -36.85 -25.08
N VAL A 321 24.45 -36.03 -24.26
CA VAL A 321 24.89 -35.71 -22.89
C VAL A 321 24.86 -36.95 -21.99
N VAL A 322 23.81 -37.78 -22.10
CA VAL A 322 23.72 -39.05 -21.37
C VAL A 322 24.85 -40.01 -21.78
N GLN A 323 25.16 -40.06 -23.08
CA GLN A 323 26.27 -40.87 -23.59
C GLN A 323 27.63 -40.35 -23.09
N GLU A 324 27.84 -39.04 -23.10
CA GLU A 324 29.08 -38.41 -22.61
C GLU A 324 29.26 -38.50 -21.10
N ALA A 325 28.16 -38.54 -20.36
CA ALA A 325 28.19 -38.78 -18.93
C ALA A 325 28.57 -40.24 -18.58
N GLY A 326 28.66 -41.14 -19.56
CA GLY A 326 29.00 -42.55 -19.33
C GLY A 326 27.87 -43.34 -18.66
N VAL A 327 26.61 -42.92 -18.83
CA VAL A 327 25.45 -43.61 -18.25
C VAL A 327 25.30 -44.99 -18.91
N THR A 328 25.33 -46.06 -18.11
CA THR A 328 25.26 -47.44 -18.61
C THR A 328 23.85 -47.91 -18.99
N MET A 329 22.82 -47.11 -18.71
CA MET A 329 21.43 -47.36 -19.10
C MET A 329 21.24 -47.06 -20.59
N ASP A 330 20.21 -47.66 -21.21
CA ASP A 330 19.79 -47.29 -22.56
C ASP A 330 19.62 -45.76 -22.69
N LYS A 331 20.29 -45.19 -23.71
CA LYS A 331 20.42 -43.75 -23.90
C LYS A 331 19.05 -43.07 -24.08
N TYR A 332 18.13 -43.73 -24.78
CA TYR A 332 16.79 -43.21 -24.99
C TYR A 332 15.92 -43.33 -23.74
N LEU A 333 15.99 -44.45 -23.01
CA LEU A 333 15.30 -44.61 -21.72
C LEU A 333 15.73 -43.54 -20.70
N ALA A 334 17.02 -43.24 -20.60
CA ALA A 334 17.54 -42.19 -19.74
C ALA A 334 16.98 -40.79 -20.13
N THR A 335 16.86 -40.48 -21.42
CA THR A 335 16.21 -39.23 -21.86
C THR A 335 14.73 -39.16 -21.50
N VAL A 336 14.00 -40.28 -21.57
CA VAL A 336 12.60 -40.33 -21.11
C VAL A 336 12.52 -40.04 -19.60
N LEU A 337 13.41 -40.61 -18.78
CA LEU A 337 13.47 -40.32 -17.34
C LEU A 337 13.78 -38.85 -17.06
N ILE A 338 14.66 -38.21 -17.84
CA ILE A 338 14.90 -36.77 -17.79
C ILE A 338 13.60 -35.99 -18.05
N GLY A 339 12.82 -36.40 -19.06
CA GLY A 339 11.51 -35.81 -19.37
C GLY A 339 10.50 -35.96 -18.21
N VAL A 340 10.43 -37.14 -17.59
CA VAL A 340 9.54 -37.41 -16.45
C VAL A 340 9.96 -36.59 -15.23
N ALA A 341 11.24 -36.58 -14.89
CA ALA A 341 11.80 -35.81 -13.78
C ALA A 341 11.47 -34.31 -13.94
N ARG A 342 11.62 -33.77 -15.16
CA ARG A 342 11.26 -32.40 -15.46
C ARG A 342 9.77 -32.13 -15.28
N LEU A 343 8.88 -33.00 -15.76
CA LEU A 343 7.44 -32.83 -15.61
C LEU A 343 7.03 -32.80 -14.12
N VAL A 344 7.56 -33.73 -13.32
CA VAL A 344 7.30 -33.80 -11.88
C VAL A 344 7.84 -32.56 -11.15
N ALA A 345 9.07 -32.14 -11.43
CA ALA A 345 9.65 -30.96 -10.82
C ALA A 345 8.91 -29.67 -11.21
N THR A 346 8.43 -29.56 -12.45
CA THR A 346 7.64 -28.41 -12.92
C THR A 346 6.29 -28.33 -12.21
N ALA A 347 5.64 -29.46 -11.95
CA ALA A 347 4.43 -29.51 -11.12
C ALA A 347 4.71 -29.12 -9.66
N GLY A 348 5.82 -29.61 -9.08
CA GLY A 348 6.23 -29.31 -7.71
C GLY A 348 6.58 -27.83 -7.48
N VAL A 349 7.35 -27.22 -8.38
CA VAL A 349 7.73 -25.80 -8.26
C VAL A 349 6.53 -24.87 -8.36
N SER A 350 5.52 -25.22 -9.16
CA SER A 350 4.27 -24.47 -9.28
C SER A 350 3.55 -24.30 -7.94
N VAL A 351 3.68 -25.29 -7.04
CA VAL A 351 3.16 -25.22 -5.66
C VAL A 351 4.16 -24.55 -4.71
N ALA A 352 5.46 -24.83 -4.85
CA ALA A 352 6.49 -24.29 -3.97
C ALA A 352 6.65 -22.76 -4.08
N MET A 353 6.46 -22.18 -5.27
CA MET A 353 6.53 -20.73 -5.49
C MET A 353 5.52 -19.94 -4.66
N SER A 354 4.41 -20.56 -4.25
CA SER A 354 3.42 -19.86 -3.40
C SER A 354 3.79 -19.83 -1.93
N ARG A 355 4.82 -20.59 -1.49
CA ARG A 355 5.21 -20.73 -0.08
C ARG A 355 6.64 -20.28 0.22
N CYS A 356 7.54 -20.47 -0.73
CA CYS A 356 8.95 -20.14 -0.61
C CYS A 356 9.25 -19.09 -1.68
N GLY A 357 9.63 -17.88 -1.28
CA GLY A 357 9.86 -16.77 -2.22
C GLY A 357 10.83 -17.12 -3.37
N ARG A 358 10.93 -16.22 -4.37
CA ARG A 358 11.68 -16.50 -5.62
C ARG A 358 13.21 -16.62 -5.41
N ARG A 359 13.79 -15.86 -4.48
CA ARG A 359 15.25 -15.82 -4.24
C ARG A 359 15.81 -17.13 -3.65
N PRO A 360 15.26 -17.69 -2.55
CA PRO A 360 15.74 -18.97 -2.03
C PRO A 360 15.65 -20.10 -3.06
N LEU A 361 14.58 -20.15 -3.85
CA LEU A 361 14.42 -21.15 -4.92
C LEU A 361 15.52 -21.06 -5.99
N ALA A 362 15.89 -19.84 -6.40
CA ALA A 362 16.96 -19.63 -7.38
C ALA A 362 18.34 -20.05 -6.82
N ILE A 363 18.63 -19.74 -5.55
CA ILE A 363 19.90 -20.09 -4.90
C ILE A 363 20.01 -21.61 -4.69
N VAL A 364 18.95 -22.24 -4.16
CA VAL A 364 18.90 -23.71 -3.97
C VAL A 364 19.04 -24.42 -5.32
N SER A 365 18.41 -23.90 -6.36
CA SER A 365 18.54 -24.42 -7.72
C SER A 365 19.99 -24.32 -8.25
N GLY A 366 20.64 -23.16 -8.10
CA GLY A 366 22.03 -22.97 -8.54
C GLY A 366 23.04 -23.84 -7.77
N LEU A 367 22.91 -23.93 -6.44
CA LEU A 367 23.76 -24.80 -5.61
C LEU A 367 23.54 -26.28 -5.93
N GLY A 368 22.28 -26.70 -6.12
CA GLY A 368 21.94 -28.07 -6.50
C GLY A 368 22.49 -28.45 -7.89
N MET A 369 22.38 -27.55 -8.86
CA MET A 369 22.95 -27.73 -10.20
C MET A 369 24.48 -27.83 -10.16
N ALA A 370 25.12 -26.94 -9.40
CA ALA A 370 26.58 -26.94 -9.23
C ALA A 370 27.05 -28.26 -8.59
N ALA A 371 26.41 -28.68 -7.50
CA ALA A 371 26.73 -29.94 -6.84
C ALA A 371 26.62 -31.15 -7.78
N CYS A 372 25.54 -31.24 -8.57
CA CYS A 372 25.34 -32.34 -9.51
C CYS A 372 26.38 -32.35 -10.65
N MET A 373 26.68 -31.20 -11.26
CA MET A 373 27.62 -31.13 -12.40
C MET A 373 29.09 -31.25 -11.96
N LEU A 374 29.46 -30.71 -10.80
CA LEU A 374 30.79 -30.90 -10.22
C LEU A 374 31.01 -32.35 -9.77
N ALA A 375 29.98 -33.00 -9.21
CA ALA A 375 30.04 -34.43 -8.88
C ALA A 375 30.22 -35.29 -10.15
N LEU A 376 29.52 -34.96 -11.23
CA LEU A 376 29.67 -35.66 -12.52
C LEU A 376 31.07 -35.46 -13.12
N ALA A 377 31.59 -34.23 -13.12
CA ALA A 377 32.93 -33.92 -13.60
C ALA A 377 34.01 -34.65 -12.78
N GLY A 378 33.89 -34.62 -11.44
CA GLY A 378 34.80 -35.32 -10.54
C GLY A 378 34.76 -36.84 -10.73
N HIS A 379 33.58 -37.42 -10.95
CA HIS A 379 33.43 -38.85 -11.24
C HIS A 379 34.16 -39.25 -12.53
N LEU A 380 33.98 -38.47 -13.61
CA LEU A 380 34.63 -38.74 -14.90
C LEU A 380 36.15 -38.54 -14.88
N GLN A 381 36.67 -37.71 -13.98
CA GLN A 381 38.10 -37.36 -13.93
C GLN A 381 38.92 -38.15 -12.91
N PHE A 382 38.32 -38.57 -11.79
CA PHE A 382 39.06 -39.17 -10.66
C PHE A 382 38.53 -40.53 -10.21
N ALA A 383 37.38 -40.98 -10.71
CA ALA A 383 36.68 -42.15 -10.16
C ALA A 383 36.50 -43.28 -11.20
N GLU A 384 37.59 -43.69 -11.85
CA GLU A 384 37.61 -44.91 -12.67
C GLU A 384 37.19 -46.13 -11.82
N GLY A 385 36.01 -46.70 -12.09
CA GLY A 385 35.47 -47.86 -11.37
C GLY A 385 34.46 -47.55 -10.25
N ALA A 386 34.04 -46.30 -10.06
CA ALA A 386 32.96 -45.96 -9.13
C ALA A 386 31.57 -46.45 -9.61
N ALA A 387 30.59 -46.44 -8.71
CA ALA A 387 29.27 -47.05 -8.95
C ALA A 387 28.55 -46.48 -10.20
N SER A 388 28.09 -47.35 -11.09
CA SER A 388 27.52 -47.01 -12.41
C SER A 388 26.25 -46.16 -12.38
N TRP A 389 25.58 -46.06 -11.22
CA TRP A 389 24.38 -45.24 -11.07
C TRP A 389 24.68 -43.75 -10.83
N VAL A 390 25.91 -43.39 -10.46
CA VAL A 390 26.30 -42.02 -10.08
C VAL A 390 26.09 -41.01 -11.23
N PRO A 391 26.53 -41.27 -12.47
CA PRO A 391 26.27 -40.34 -13.58
C PRO A 391 24.78 -40.14 -13.87
N ALA A 392 24.00 -41.22 -13.80
CA ALA A 392 22.56 -41.16 -14.02
C ALA A 392 21.86 -40.32 -12.94
N ALA A 393 22.23 -40.50 -11.68
CA ALA A 393 21.71 -39.72 -10.56
C ALA A 393 22.14 -38.24 -10.63
N ALA A 394 23.36 -37.95 -11.08
CA ALA A 394 23.84 -36.59 -11.25
C ALA A 394 23.08 -35.84 -12.36
N VAL A 395 22.87 -36.46 -13.52
CA VAL A 395 22.10 -35.86 -14.62
C VAL A 395 20.63 -35.67 -14.25
N LEU A 396 20.01 -36.65 -13.58
CA LEU A 396 18.63 -36.54 -13.08
C LEU A 396 18.49 -35.46 -11.99
N GLY A 397 19.41 -35.45 -11.02
CA GLY A 397 19.48 -34.44 -9.96
C GLY A 397 19.67 -33.03 -10.50
N TYR A 398 20.50 -32.87 -11.54
CA TYR A 398 20.69 -31.60 -12.24
C TYR A 398 19.39 -31.10 -12.89
N ILE A 399 18.62 -31.97 -13.53
CA ILE A 399 17.34 -31.59 -14.14
C ILE A 399 16.28 -31.24 -13.10
N LEU A 400 16.22 -31.98 -11.98
CA LEU A 400 15.32 -31.67 -10.88
C LEU A 400 15.66 -30.30 -10.26
N THR A 401 16.92 -30.10 -9.88
CA THR A 401 17.39 -28.87 -9.24
C THR A 401 17.32 -27.66 -10.16
N SER A 402 17.63 -27.79 -11.46
CA SER A 402 17.47 -26.71 -12.44
C SER A 402 16.01 -26.30 -12.64
N THR A 403 15.08 -27.25 -12.63
CA THR A 403 13.64 -26.98 -12.81
C THR A 403 13.01 -26.26 -11.60
N LEU A 404 13.56 -26.45 -10.38
CA LEU A 404 13.09 -25.81 -9.15
C LEU A 404 13.30 -24.28 -9.11
N GLY A 405 14.22 -23.74 -9.91
CA GLY A 405 14.54 -22.31 -9.86
C GLY A 405 15.03 -21.75 -11.19
N LEU A 406 16.29 -22.02 -11.53
CA LEU A 406 16.98 -21.35 -12.64
C LEU A 406 16.29 -21.52 -13.99
N LEU A 407 15.61 -22.65 -14.24
CA LEU A 407 14.91 -22.90 -15.50
C LEU A 407 13.54 -22.23 -15.59
N THR A 408 12.79 -22.14 -14.49
CA THR A 408 11.36 -21.72 -14.50
C THR A 408 11.16 -20.26 -14.09
N LEU A 409 11.95 -19.75 -13.13
CA LEU A 409 11.78 -18.41 -12.56
C LEU A 409 11.92 -17.27 -13.58
N PRO A 410 12.89 -17.26 -14.52
CA PRO A 410 13.06 -16.14 -15.46
C PRO A 410 11.83 -15.88 -16.32
N TRP A 411 11.22 -16.97 -16.77
CA TRP A 411 10.04 -16.92 -17.64
C TRP A 411 8.82 -16.38 -16.88
N VAL A 412 8.69 -16.71 -15.60
CA VAL A 412 7.66 -16.12 -14.72
C VAL A 412 7.95 -14.64 -14.45
N MET A 413 9.21 -14.31 -14.14
CA MET A 413 9.66 -12.95 -13.84
C MET A 413 9.48 -11.98 -15.02
N VAL A 414 9.59 -12.44 -16.27
CA VAL A 414 9.27 -11.63 -17.46
C VAL A 414 7.82 -11.10 -17.42
N GLY A 415 6.87 -11.88 -16.90
CA GLY A 415 5.47 -11.46 -16.76
C GLY A 415 5.21 -10.50 -15.60
N GLU A 416 6.13 -10.43 -14.64
CA GLU A 416 5.92 -9.77 -13.34
C GLU A 416 6.74 -8.48 -13.18
N LEU A 417 7.97 -8.44 -13.68
CA LEU A 417 8.91 -7.33 -13.46
C LEU A 417 8.65 -6.10 -14.35
N PHE A 418 8.02 -6.28 -15.52
CA PHE A 418 7.75 -5.17 -16.43
C PHE A 418 6.41 -4.46 -16.13
N PRO A 419 6.37 -3.11 -16.21
CA PRO A 419 5.13 -2.33 -16.13
C PRO A 419 4.09 -2.79 -17.15
N ALA A 420 2.81 -2.77 -16.79
CA ALA A 420 1.72 -3.32 -17.61
C ALA A 420 1.70 -2.80 -19.06
N ASP A 421 2.03 -1.53 -19.25
CA ASP A 421 1.96 -0.87 -20.56
C ASP A 421 3.19 -1.13 -21.44
N LEU A 422 4.28 -1.66 -20.87
CA LEU A 422 5.53 -2.01 -21.58
C LEU A 422 5.88 -3.50 -21.49
N ARG A 423 5.04 -4.31 -20.84
CA ARG A 423 5.27 -5.74 -20.58
C ARG A 423 5.40 -6.55 -21.86
N GLY A 424 4.60 -6.25 -22.89
CA GLY A 424 4.69 -6.93 -24.19
C GLY A 424 6.04 -6.70 -24.87
N VAL A 425 6.50 -5.45 -24.92
CA VAL A 425 7.76 -5.08 -25.59
C VAL A 425 8.97 -5.49 -24.75
N GLY A 426 8.98 -5.24 -23.43
CA GLY A 426 10.05 -5.64 -22.52
C GLY A 426 10.21 -7.15 -22.43
N GLY A 427 9.09 -7.89 -22.38
CA GLY A 427 9.11 -9.33 -22.44
C GLY A 427 9.67 -9.84 -23.77
N GLY A 428 9.20 -9.32 -24.91
CA GLY A 428 9.69 -9.70 -26.23
C GLY A 428 11.19 -9.44 -26.43
N LEU A 429 11.71 -8.30 -25.96
CA LEU A 429 13.15 -7.98 -26.05
C LEU A 429 14.00 -8.90 -25.19
N THR A 430 13.53 -9.19 -23.98
CA THR A 430 14.24 -10.08 -23.04
C THR A 430 14.31 -11.52 -23.56
N THR A 431 13.18 -12.05 -24.04
CA THR A 431 13.13 -13.41 -24.58
C THR A 431 13.90 -13.53 -25.89
N CYS A 432 13.85 -12.50 -26.75
CA CYS A 432 14.70 -12.38 -27.93
C CYS A 432 16.19 -12.55 -27.58
N ASN A 433 16.69 -11.79 -26.60
CA ASN A 433 18.07 -11.92 -26.16
C ASN A 433 18.37 -13.29 -25.54
N ALA A 434 17.47 -13.85 -24.75
CA ALA A 434 17.64 -15.17 -24.14
C ALA A 434 17.86 -16.28 -25.19
N TYR A 435 17.07 -16.27 -26.27
CA TYR A 435 17.21 -17.26 -27.34
C TYR A 435 18.42 -17.00 -28.24
N LEU A 436 18.89 -15.75 -28.39
CA LEU A 436 20.17 -15.44 -29.04
C LEU A 436 21.36 -16.03 -28.25
N ILE A 437 21.38 -15.85 -26.93
CA ILE A 437 22.40 -16.46 -26.07
C ILE A 437 22.29 -18.00 -26.16
N GLY A 438 21.07 -18.54 -26.11
CA GLY A 438 20.83 -19.97 -26.26
C GLY A 438 21.31 -20.52 -27.61
N PHE A 439 21.16 -19.76 -28.71
CA PHE A 439 21.72 -20.13 -30.01
C PHE A 439 23.25 -20.27 -29.96
N VAL A 440 23.94 -19.29 -29.38
CA VAL A 440 25.41 -19.31 -29.25
C VAL A 440 25.84 -20.52 -28.42
N VAL A 441 25.21 -20.77 -27.27
CA VAL A 441 25.57 -21.91 -26.41
C VAL A 441 25.32 -23.26 -27.10
N LEU A 442 24.16 -23.44 -27.75
CA LEU A 442 23.84 -24.70 -28.46
C LEU A 442 24.73 -24.94 -29.67
N LYS A 443 25.15 -23.88 -30.38
CA LYS A 443 26.05 -23.99 -31.53
C LYS A 443 27.50 -24.23 -31.09
N ALA A 444 27.91 -23.64 -29.96
CA ALA A 444 29.26 -23.80 -29.40
C ALA A 444 29.48 -25.14 -28.71
N TYR A 445 28.42 -25.84 -28.27
CA TYR A 445 28.52 -27.08 -27.49
C TYR A 445 29.48 -28.14 -28.09
N PRO A 446 29.37 -28.54 -29.37
CA PRO A 446 30.25 -29.58 -29.90
C PRO A 446 31.72 -29.13 -29.97
N ALA A 447 31.98 -27.87 -30.32
CA ALA A 447 33.33 -27.30 -30.31
C ALA A 447 33.93 -27.24 -28.88
N MET A 448 33.11 -26.89 -27.88
CA MET A 448 33.55 -26.89 -26.47
C MET A 448 33.81 -28.31 -25.95
N ARG A 449 32.99 -29.29 -26.35
CA ARG A 449 33.19 -30.70 -26.03
C ARG A 449 34.55 -31.21 -26.51
N HIS A 450 34.93 -30.90 -27.77
CA HIS A 450 36.25 -31.26 -28.30
C HIS A 450 37.41 -30.54 -27.62
N ALA A 451 37.24 -29.26 -27.29
CA ALA A 451 38.31 -28.46 -26.68
C ALA A 451 38.57 -28.78 -25.20
N LEU A 452 37.51 -29.06 -24.42
CA LEU A 452 37.58 -29.18 -22.96
C LEU A 452 37.43 -30.61 -22.43
N SER A 453 37.11 -31.59 -23.29
CA SER A 453 36.62 -32.94 -22.93
C SER A 453 35.27 -32.91 -22.17
N ALA A 454 34.60 -34.07 -22.06
CA ALA A 454 33.31 -34.18 -21.36
C ALA A 454 33.40 -33.75 -19.87
N ALA A 455 34.45 -34.19 -19.17
CA ALA A 455 34.70 -33.80 -17.77
C ALA A 455 34.91 -32.29 -17.61
N GLY A 456 35.75 -31.67 -18.46
CA GLY A 456 35.99 -30.23 -18.40
C GLY A 456 34.75 -29.41 -18.75
N LEU A 457 33.91 -29.90 -19.68
CA LEU A 457 32.65 -29.24 -20.02
C LEU A 457 31.66 -29.22 -18.85
N PHE A 458 31.46 -30.36 -18.17
CA PHE A 458 30.58 -30.43 -17.00
C PHE A 458 31.13 -29.62 -15.82
N LEU A 459 32.45 -29.53 -15.67
CA LEU A 459 33.10 -28.66 -14.69
C LEU A 459 32.78 -27.18 -14.96
N VAL A 460 32.87 -26.74 -16.22
CA VAL A 460 32.49 -25.36 -16.60
C VAL A 460 31.02 -25.09 -16.28
N TYR A 461 30.10 -26.01 -16.61
CA TYR A 461 28.69 -25.86 -16.27
C TYR A 461 28.44 -25.81 -14.75
N GLY A 462 29.16 -26.62 -13.97
CA GLY A 462 29.10 -26.60 -12.51
C GLY A 462 29.60 -25.30 -11.89
N LEU A 463 30.73 -24.76 -12.38
CA LEU A 463 31.27 -23.48 -11.93
C LEU A 463 30.36 -22.31 -12.30
N VAL A 464 29.81 -22.30 -13.51
CA VAL A 464 28.84 -21.28 -13.95
C VAL A 464 27.56 -21.35 -13.11
N ALA A 465 27.09 -22.55 -12.75
CA ALA A 465 25.95 -22.72 -11.85
C ALA A 465 26.27 -22.20 -10.42
N LEU A 466 27.49 -22.42 -9.91
CA LEU A 466 27.92 -21.89 -8.62
C LEU A 466 28.02 -20.36 -8.64
N LEU A 467 28.60 -19.79 -9.70
CA LEU A 467 28.63 -18.35 -9.93
C LEU A 467 27.21 -17.78 -10.04
N SER A 468 26.28 -18.50 -10.66
CA SER A 468 24.89 -18.07 -10.71
C SER A 468 24.27 -17.96 -9.31
N ALA A 469 24.54 -18.91 -8.41
CA ALA A 469 24.05 -18.86 -7.03
C ALA A 469 24.62 -17.64 -6.26
N ALA A 470 25.88 -17.28 -6.51
CA ALA A 470 26.55 -16.13 -5.89
C ALA A 470 26.14 -14.78 -6.49
N CYS A 471 25.92 -14.72 -7.81
CA CYS A 471 25.66 -13.47 -8.55
C CYS A 471 24.18 -13.10 -8.65
N ILE A 472 23.24 -13.90 -8.15
CA ILE A 472 21.81 -13.54 -8.12
C ILE A 472 21.64 -12.28 -7.24
N PRO A 473 21.29 -11.11 -7.82
CA PRO A 473 21.26 -9.85 -7.08
C PRO A 473 20.19 -9.87 -5.98
N SER A 474 20.52 -9.35 -4.80
CA SER A 474 19.60 -9.22 -3.65
C SER A 474 18.31 -8.44 -3.96
N SER A 475 18.32 -7.63 -5.01
CA SER A 475 17.23 -6.77 -5.47
C SER A 475 16.33 -7.40 -6.56
N GLY A 476 16.81 -8.41 -7.30
CA GLY A 476 16.14 -8.92 -8.51
C GLY A 476 15.04 -9.95 -8.28
N CYS A 477 15.00 -10.58 -7.11
CA CYS A 477 14.07 -11.66 -6.80
C CYS A 477 12.95 -11.26 -5.81
N ARG A 478 12.77 -9.95 -5.58
CA ARG A 478 11.70 -9.37 -4.77
C ARG A 478 10.39 -9.25 -5.58
N PRO A 479 9.20 -9.24 -4.95
CA PRO A 479 7.94 -9.07 -5.67
C PRO A 479 7.86 -7.72 -6.40
N PRO A 480 7.04 -7.61 -7.48
CA PRO A 480 7.02 -6.45 -8.38
C PRO A 480 6.76 -5.10 -7.69
N ALA A 481 6.00 -5.10 -6.60
CA ALA A 481 5.71 -3.88 -5.84
C ALA A 481 6.98 -3.28 -5.21
N GLU A 482 7.87 -4.12 -4.69
CA GLU A 482 9.14 -3.71 -4.07
C GLU A 482 10.21 -3.37 -5.11
N THR A 483 10.30 -4.15 -6.20
CA THR A 483 11.27 -3.89 -7.26
C THR A 483 10.88 -2.63 -8.03
N LEU A 484 9.61 -2.42 -8.39
CA LEU A 484 9.16 -1.18 -9.04
C LEU A 484 9.26 0.03 -8.10
N ALA A 485 9.06 -0.14 -6.79
CA ALA A 485 9.30 0.92 -5.81
C ALA A 485 10.79 1.32 -5.75
N GLN A 486 11.72 0.35 -5.67
CA GLN A 486 13.16 0.64 -5.68
C GLN A 486 13.67 1.15 -7.04
N ILE A 487 13.18 0.60 -8.14
CA ILE A 487 13.59 0.97 -9.50
C ILE A 487 13.04 2.35 -9.89
N GLY A 488 11.87 2.74 -9.38
CA GLY A 488 11.33 4.10 -9.44
C GLY A 488 12.24 5.17 -8.81
N GLY A 489 13.34 4.75 -8.19
CA GLY A 489 14.33 5.65 -7.60
C GLY A 489 13.99 5.97 -6.16
N THR A 490 13.87 4.96 -5.31
CA THR A 490 13.98 5.12 -3.86
C THR A 490 14.89 4.03 -3.26
N SER A 491 16.17 4.38 -3.12
CA SER A 491 17.12 3.87 -2.12
C SER A 491 18.15 5.00 -1.87
N PRO A 492 18.86 5.04 -0.73
CA PRO A 492 18.68 6.08 0.27
C PRO A 492 19.93 6.97 0.34
N ALA A 493 20.18 7.79 -0.68
CA ALA A 493 21.09 8.94 -0.61
C ALA A 493 20.98 9.74 -1.92
N ALA A 494 20.88 11.07 -1.77
CA ALA A 494 21.08 12.11 -2.77
C ALA A 494 20.85 11.79 -4.28
N ALA A 495 19.72 12.21 -4.84
CA ALA A 495 19.63 12.51 -6.28
C ALA A 495 18.57 13.58 -6.60
N ARG A 496 19.04 14.62 -7.30
CA ARG A 496 18.28 15.79 -7.77
C ARG A 496 17.13 15.42 -8.73
N ARG A 497 16.00 16.13 -8.63
CA ARG A 497 14.88 16.07 -9.60
C ARG A 497 15.24 16.77 -10.94
N PRO A 498 14.79 16.26 -12.11
CA PRO A 498 14.93 16.94 -13.40
C PRO A 498 13.78 17.93 -13.68
N ARG A 499 14.13 19.03 -14.36
CA ARG A 499 13.21 20.02 -14.96
C ARG A 499 12.23 19.36 -15.93
N TRP A 500 10.95 19.74 -15.86
CA TRP A 500 10.00 19.57 -16.96
C TRP A 500 10.08 20.74 -17.96
N PRO A 501 9.81 20.50 -19.26
CA PRO A 501 9.75 21.53 -20.30
C PRO A 501 8.47 22.36 -20.18
N SER A 502 8.60 23.65 -20.48
CA SER A 502 7.50 24.59 -20.68
C SER A 502 6.46 24.08 -21.69
N THR A 503 5.20 23.98 -21.30
CA THR A 503 4.05 23.86 -22.23
C THR A 503 3.64 25.23 -22.80
N PRO A 504 3.08 25.24 -24.03
CA PRO A 504 2.90 26.42 -24.89
C PRO A 504 1.73 27.31 -24.43
N PRO A 505 1.62 28.57 -24.94
CA PRO A 505 0.61 29.51 -24.48
C PRO A 505 -0.82 29.08 -24.89
N PRO A 506 -1.85 29.47 -24.11
CA PRO A 506 -3.24 29.09 -24.37
C PRO A 506 -3.81 29.85 -25.58
N HIS A 507 -4.40 29.10 -26.52
CA HIS A 507 -5.32 29.64 -27.52
C HIS A 507 -6.57 30.20 -26.82
N ARG A 508 -6.98 31.41 -27.24
CA ARG A 508 -8.19 32.11 -26.76
C ARG A 508 -9.45 31.29 -27.09
N PRO A 509 -10.42 31.17 -26.17
CA PRO A 509 -11.74 30.66 -26.51
C PRO A 509 -12.56 31.75 -27.22
N THR A 510 -13.09 31.42 -28.40
CA THR A 510 -14.19 32.14 -29.05
C THR A 510 -15.52 31.84 -28.33
N PRO A 511 -16.47 32.80 -28.29
CA PRO A 511 -17.74 32.63 -27.60
C PRO A 511 -18.68 31.65 -28.33
N PRO A 512 -19.58 30.95 -27.60
CA PRO A 512 -20.51 29.98 -28.20
C PRO A 512 -21.66 30.69 -28.93
N ALA A 513 -21.97 30.18 -30.13
CA ALA A 513 -23.14 30.56 -30.90
C ALA A 513 -24.41 29.87 -30.36
N LEU A 514 -25.51 30.63 -30.35
CA LEU A 514 -26.88 30.25 -30.01
C LEU A 514 -27.52 29.37 -31.09
N ILE A 515 -28.12 28.23 -30.70
CA ILE A 515 -29.16 27.48 -31.44
C ILE A 515 -30.01 26.77 -30.35
N SER A 516 -31.09 27.40 -29.89
CA SER A 516 -32.51 27.29 -30.29
C SER A 516 -33.26 26.11 -29.65
N GLU A 517 -34.28 26.48 -28.87
CA GLU A 517 -35.32 25.63 -28.30
C GLU A 517 -36.17 25.03 -29.42
N GLU A 518 -36.19 23.69 -29.54
CA GLU A 518 -37.29 22.89 -30.11
C GLU A 518 -36.90 21.40 -30.04
N ALA A 519 -37.11 20.79 -28.88
CA ALA A 519 -37.27 19.34 -28.66
C ALA A 519 -37.50 19.10 -27.15
N ALA A 520 -38.51 19.76 -26.60
CA ALA A 520 -39.13 19.39 -25.33
C ALA A 520 -40.48 18.79 -25.68
N GLU A 521 -40.84 17.70 -25.01
CA GLU A 521 -42.08 16.91 -25.16
C GLU A 521 -42.02 15.80 -26.22
N GLU A 522 -41.32 14.71 -25.89
CA GLU A 522 -41.89 13.35 -25.91
C GLU A 522 -40.90 12.32 -25.31
N ARG A 523 -41.42 11.49 -24.39
CA ARG A 523 -40.80 10.31 -23.72
C ARG A 523 -39.93 10.55 -22.47
N VAL A 524 -40.67 10.80 -21.40
CA VAL A 524 -40.42 10.28 -20.06
C VAL A 524 -40.68 8.76 -20.07
N SER A 525 -39.62 7.93 -20.11
CA SER A 525 -39.57 6.55 -19.59
C SER A 525 -38.31 5.84 -20.10
N GLU A 526 -37.16 6.03 -19.44
CA GLU A 526 -35.98 5.13 -19.46
C GLU A 526 -34.85 5.79 -18.65
N THR A 527 -35.04 5.87 -17.33
CA THR A 527 -33.97 6.27 -16.39
C THR A 527 -33.81 5.17 -15.34
N SER A 528 -33.07 4.14 -15.71
CA SER A 528 -32.40 3.23 -14.78
C SER A 528 -31.02 2.90 -15.36
N GLU A 529 -30.09 3.82 -15.11
CA GLU A 529 -28.67 3.63 -15.37
C GLU A 529 -28.13 2.52 -14.44
N SER A 530 -27.38 1.59 -15.03
CA SER A 530 -26.95 0.32 -14.42
C SER A 530 -25.88 0.48 -13.33
N SER A 531 -26.07 -0.32 -12.29
CA SER A 531 -25.41 -0.40 -10.99
C SER A 531 -24.18 -1.30 -10.98
N ASP A 532 -23.12 -0.95 -11.71
CA ASP A 532 -21.96 -1.86 -11.86
C ASP A 532 -20.69 -1.39 -11.11
N GLU A 533 -20.74 -0.38 -10.24
CA GLU A 533 -19.55 0.27 -9.65
C GLU A 533 -19.34 -0.07 -8.16
N GLU A 534 -19.57 -1.32 -7.76
CA GLU A 534 -19.99 -1.62 -6.37
C GLU A 534 -19.03 -2.40 -5.46
N GLN A 535 -17.94 -3.00 -5.95
CA GLN A 535 -17.17 -4.01 -5.18
C GLN A 535 -16.06 -3.55 -4.19
N PRO A 536 -15.36 -2.40 -4.31
CA PRO A 536 -14.25 -2.07 -3.39
C PRO A 536 -14.69 -1.77 -1.95
N TYR A 537 -15.98 -1.50 -1.75
CA TYR A 537 -16.51 -0.87 -0.54
C TYR A 537 -17.07 -1.87 0.48
N ASP A 538 -17.49 -3.06 0.02
CA ASP A 538 -18.00 -4.13 0.88
C ASP A 538 -16.86 -4.91 1.57
N ASP A 539 -15.68 -5.01 0.96
CA ASP A 539 -14.51 -5.71 1.52
C ASP A 539 -13.89 -4.93 2.71
N ALA A 540 -13.85 -3.59 2.62
CA ALA A 540 -13.47 -2.70 3.71
C ALA A 540 -14.46 -2.75 4.88
N TYR A 541 -15.76 -2.93 4.60
CA TYR A 541 -16.82 -3.09 5.60
C TYR A 541 -16.73 -4.44 6.34
N GLN A 542 -16.43 -5.52 5.61
CA GLN A 542 -16.23 -6.87 6.17
C GLN A 542 -14.95 -6.98 7.02
N GLN A 543 -13.83 -6.40 6.56
CA GLN A 543 -12.61 -6.29 7.38
C GLN A 543 -12.86 -5.48 8.67
N LEU A 544 -13.63 -4.38 8.60
CA LEU A 544 -13.97 -3.58 9.77
C LEU A 544 -14.82 -4.35 10.79
N LEU A 545 -15.86 -5.05 10.36
CA LEU A 545 -16.72 -5.84 11.26
C LEU A 545 -15.94 -6.97 11.94
N GLY A 546 -14.97 -7.57 11.26
CA GLY A 546 -14.05 -8.56 11.83
C GLY A 546 -13.22 -8.01 13.00
N THR A 547 -12.84 -6.73 12.93
CA THR A 547 -12.06 -6.07 13.99
C THR A 547 -12.90 -5.55 15.16
N MET A 548 -14.14 -5.10 14.93
CA MET A 548 -15.03 -4.61 16.01
C MET A 548 -15.61 -5.74 16.87
N SER A 549 -15.65 -6.97 16.36
CA SER A 549 -16.05 -8.17 17.12
C SER A 549 -14.91 -8.78 17.95
N ALA A 550 -13.66 -8.35 17.71
CA ALA A 550 -12.51 -8.81 18.48
C ALA A 550 -12.49 -8.15 19.87
N ARG A 551 -13.06 -8.84 20.85
CA ARG A 551 -12.84 -8.57 22.27
C ARG A 551 -11.33 -8.54 22.52
N ALA A 552 -10.78 -7.38 22.91
CA ALA A 552 -9.37 -7.20 23.21
C ALA A 552 -8.89 -8.27 24.20
N ARG A 553 -8.11 -9.25 23.72
CA ARG A 553 -7.31 -10.12 24.59
C ARG A 553 -5.98 -9.39 24.83
N PRO A 554 -5.54 -9.25 26.09
CA PRO A 554 -4.19 -8.78 26.36
C PRO A 554 -3.17 -9.82 25.83
N PRO A 555 -1.99 -9.40 25.35
CA PRO A 555 -0.91 -10.33 25.06
C PRO A 555 -0.46 -11.01 26.36
N ALA A 556 -0.23 -12.32 26.28
CA ALA A 556 0.17 -13.14 27.41
C ALA A 556 1.53 -12.69 27.95
N VAL A 557 1.59 -12.47 29.28
CA VAL A 557 2.83 -12.31 30.03
C VAL A 557 3.47 -13.70 30.12
N VAL A 558 4.62 -13.89 29.47
CA VAL A 558 5.48 -15.05 29.71
C VAL A 558 6.30 -14.72 30.96
N SER A 559 5.93 -15.36 32.07
CA SER A 559 6.74 -15.42 33.28
C SER A 559 7.95 -16.32 33.02
N THR A 560 9.16 -15.77 33.16
CA THR A 560 10.39 -16.57 33.34
C THR A 560 10.76 -16.48 34.79
N ASP A 561 10.63 -17.60 35.50
CA ASP A 561 11.26 -17.81 36.80
C ASP A 561 12.10 -19.09 36.74
N GLU A 562 13.28 -18.93 37.33
CA GLU A 562 14.18 -19.91 37.94
C GLU A 562 15.21 -20.69 37.10
N SER A 563 16.40 -20.63 37.71
CA SER A 563 17.76 -21.07 37.43
C SER A 563 17.97 -22.59 37.45
N GLU A 564 19.04 -23.06 36.82
CA GLU A 564 20.17 -23.76 37.49
C GLU A 564 21.29 -24.10 36.48
N ASP A 565 22.47 -24.28 37.07
CA ASP A 565 23.83 -24.31 36.51
C ASP A 565 24.18 -25.52 35.63
N ASP A 566 25.22 -25.37 34.79
CA ASP A 566 26.47 -26.18 34.84
C ASP A 566 27.34 -25.94 33.58
N ASP A 567 28.53 -25.36 33.84
CA ASP A 567 29.88 -25.77 33.43
C ASP A 567 30.12 -26.46 32.06
N ASP A 568 30.96 -25.84 31.21
CA ASP A 568 32.40 -26.17 31.07
C ASP A 568 33.00 -25.59 29.78
N ASP A 569 34.13 -24.89 29.96
CA ASP A 569 35.38 -24.88 29.19
C ASP A 569 35.37 -25.07 27.65
N ASP A 570 35.93 -24.12 26.91
CA ASP A 570 37.36 -24.19 26.59
C ASP A 570 37.87 -22.95 25.86
N ALA A 571 39.12 -22.63 26.18
CA ALA A 571 39.92 -21.51 25.69
C ALA A 571 40.35 -21.67 24.22
N ASP A 572 40.64 -20.56 23.55
CA ASP A 572 41.99 -20.35 23.03
C ASP A 572 42.26 -18.90 22.63
N ALA A 573 43.52 -18.54 22.82
CA ALA A 573 44.08 -17.20 22.91
C ALA A 573 44.72 -16.71 21.60
N ASP A 574 45.24 -15.48 21.72
CA ASP A 574 46.32 -14.84 20.96
C ASP A 574 46.01 -14.09 19.65
N GLU A 575 45.82 -12.77 19.84
CA GLU A 575 46.72 -11.67 19.44
C GLU A 575 47.35 -11.56 18.01
N PRO A 576 47.73 -10.33 17.60
CA PRO A 576 47.53 -9.83 16.24
C PRO A 576 48.81 -9.90 15.38
N ASP A 577 48.65 -9.79 14.06
CA ASP A 577 49.78 -9.47 13.19
C ASP A 577 49.48 -8.31 12.24
N SER A 578 50.48 -7.44 12.20
CA SER A 578 50.63 -6.21 11.45
C SER A 578 51.25 -6.48 10.08
N GLY A 579 50.80 -5.76 9.04
CA GLY A 579 51.47 -5.75 7.75
C GLY A 579 51.04 -4.54 6.92
N SER A 580 51.98 -3.65 6.67
CA SER A 580 51.85 -2.38 5.97
C SER A 580 52.12 -2.51 4.45
N ASP A 581 51.84 -1.40 3.76
CA ASP A 581 52.43 -0.90 2.49
C ASP A 581 51.51 -0.85 1.25
N ASP A 582 51.04 0.39 1.04
CA ASP A 582 51.28 1.29 -0.12
C ASP A 582 50.40 1.28 -1.40
N ASP A 583 49.75 2.45 -1.54
CA ASP A 583 49.65 3.36 -2.69
C ASP A 583 48.78 3.06 -3.93
N ALA A 584 47.67 3.83 -4.05
CA ALA A 584 47.48 4.80 -5.14
C ALA A 584 46.29 5.75 -4.88
N GLU A 585 46.57 7.05 -4.92
CA GLU A 585 45.68 8.20 -4.70
C GLU A 585 44.59 8.38 -5.78
N ALA A 586 43.37 8.77 -5.38
CA ALA A 586 42.69 9.99 -5.86
C ALA A 586 41.29 10.21 -5.21
N GLU A 587 41.24 11.25 -4.35
CA GLU A 587 40.09 12.12 -3.99
C GLU A 587 38.79 11.50 -3.46
N HIS A 588 38.68 11.43 -2.13
CA HIS A 588 37.43 11.29 -1.39
C HIS A 588 37.23 12.44 -0.40
N GLU A 589 36.09 13.13 -0.51
CA GLU A 589 35.56 14.04 0.50
C GLU A 589 35.24 13.25 1.78
N HIS A 590 35.89 13.61 2.89
CA HIS A 590 35.72 13.01 4.21
C HIS A 590 34.31 13.24 4.77
N GLU A 591 33.51 12.18 4.91
CA GLU A 591 32.49 12.11 5.96
C GLU A 591 33.20 11.66 7.26
N GLY A 592 33.42 12.62 8.16
CA GLY A 592 33.99 12.38 9.48
C GLY A 592 32.99 11.64 10.37
N HIS A 593 33.50 10.62 11.04
CA HIS A 593 32.89 10.02 12.22
C HIS A 593 32.95 11.07 13.34
N ASP A 594 31.83 11.75 13.60
CA ASP A 594 31.73 12.73 14.70
C ASP A 594 31.80 11.99 16.04
N SER A 595 33.00 11.87 16.59
CA SER A 595 33.22 11.62 18.01
C SER A 595 32.61 12.79 18.80
N GLU A 596 31.66 12.53 19.69
CA GLU A 596 31.12 13.51 20.63
C GLU A 596 32.23 14.02 21.59
N SER A 597 32.95 15.05 21.15
CA SER A 597 33.80 15.89 22.01
C SER A 597 33.33 17.34 21.92
N ASP A 598 32.13 17.62 22.39
CA ASP A 598 31.70 18.99 22.69
C ASP A 598 32.29 19.37 24.06
N ALA A 599 33.59 19.71 24.08
CA ALA A 599 34.22 20.44 25.18
C ALA A 599 33.97 21.94 24.93
N ASP A 600 32.85 22.47 25.41
CA ASP A 600 32.58 23.91 25.42
C ASP A 600 32.91 24.48 26.81
N GLU A 601 33.88 25.39 26.83
CA GLU A 601 34.31 26.23 27.95
C GLU A 601 33.15 27.11 28.47
N ASP A 602 32.37 26.60 29.42
CA ASP A 602 31.49 27.40 30.29
C ASP A 602 31.20 26.65 31.63
N ASP A 603 32.05 25.68 31.97
CA ASP A 603 31.81 24.66 33.01
C ASP A 603 31.94 25.21 34.46
N ASP A 604 32.51 26.40 34.63
CA ASP A 604 32.75 27.00 35.95
C ASP A 604 31.56 27.79 36.53
N LYS A 605 30.42 27.89 35.82
CA LYS A 605 29.21 28.59 36.32
C LYS A 605 28.02 27.70 36.61
N VAL A 606 28.10 26.41 36.32
CA VAL A 606 26.96 25.48 36.52
C VAL A 606 26.77 25.11 38.00
N HIS A 607 27.81 25.25 38.82
CA HIS A 607 27.75 24.89 40.25
C HIS A 607 27.07 25.94 41.15
N GLU A 608 26.85 27.19 40.70
CA GLU A 608 26.22 28.23 41.53
C GLU A 608 24.68 28.31 41.42
N GLU A 609 24.06 27.62 40.45
CA GLU A 609 22.58 27.56 40.32
C GLU A 609 21.94 26.36 41.05
N GLU A 610 22.74 25.42 41.58
CA GLU A 610 22.27 24.11 42.08
C GLU A 610 21.45 24.16 43.39
N GLU A 611 21.48 25.24 44.17
CA GLU A 611 20.80 25.29 45.50
C GLU A 611 19.38 25.90 45.49
N ALA A 612 18.90 26.49 44.39
CA ALA A 612 17.59 27.17 44.33
C ALA A 612 16.43 26.36 43.68
N GLU A 613 16.64 25.06 43.39
CA GLU A 613 15.85 24.31 42.39
C GLU A 613 15.03 23.09 42.89
N ALA A 614 14.90 22.85 44.20
CA ALA A 614 14.20 21.65 44.71
C ALA A 614 12.70 21.54 44.32
N GLU A 615 12.08 22.64 43.87
CA GLU A 615 10.66 22.73 43.51
C GLU A 615 10.38 22.84 41.98
N ASP A 616 11.36 22.65 41.07
CA ASP A 616 11.07 22.67 39.62
C ASP A 616 10.17 21.47 39.22
N PRO A 617 8.96 21.71 38.65
CA PRO A 617 8.08 20.63 38.18
C PRO A 617 8.77 19.63 37.26
N PHE A 618 9.70 20.07 36.41
CA PHE A 618 10.47 19.16 35.55
C PHE A 618 11.34 18.19 36.35
N ARG A 619 12.06 18.67 37.36
CA ARG A 619 12.96 17.83 38.16
C ARG A 619 12.18 16.81 38.99
N VAL A 620 11.07 17.25 39.58
CA VAL A 620 10.14 16.37 40.31
C VAL A 620 9.60 15.30 39.38
N HIS A 621 9.13 15.68 38.19
CA HIS A 621 8.58 14.76 37.20
C HIS A 621 9.62 13.76 36.67
N LEU A 622 10.85 14.21 36.41
CA LEU A 622 11.90 13.38 35.82
C LEU A 622 12.49 12.37 36.82
N ASN A 623 12.78 12.83 38.05
CA ASN A 623 13.51 12.04 39.06
C ASN A 623 12.60 11.29 40.03
N GLY A 624 11.32 11.64 40.07
CA GLY A 624 10.41 11.07 41.05
C GLY A 624 9.97 9.65 40.73
N GLU A 625 9.91 8.80 41.76
CA GLU A 625 9.36 7.45 41.65
C GLU A 625 7.90 7.44 42.12
N LEU A 626 7.03 6.69 41.45
CA LEU A 626 5.62 6.61 41.82
C LEU A 626 5.47 5.97 43.20
N GLU A 627 4.79 6.66 44.11
CA GLU A 627 4.40 6.08 45.40
C GLU A 627 3.55 4.82 45.18
N GLY A 628 3.79 3.75 45.94
CA GLY A 628 3.13 2.46 45.73
C GLY A 628 1.60 2.54 45.70
N ALA A 629 1.01 3.37 46.56
CA ALA A 629 -0.45 3.58 46.58
C ALA A 629 -0.97 4.34 45.34
N LEU A 630 -0.19 5.30 44.83
CA LEU A 630 -0.51 6.02 43.59
C LEU A 630 -0.37 5.11 42.37
N LEU A 631 0.66 4.26 42.33
CA LEU A 631 0.86 3.26 41.28
C LEU A 631 -0.32 2.30 41.18
N VAL A 632 -0.84 1.81 42.32
CA VAL A 632 -2.05 0.97 42.38
C VAL A 632 -3.25 1.72 41.80
N ALA A 633 -3.42 3.00 42.16
CA ALA A 633 -4.54 3.81 41.67
C ALA A 633 -4.50 4.01 40.15
N VAL A 634 -3.34 4.36 39.57
CA VAL A 634 -3.22 4.62 38.11
C VAL A 634 -3.15 3.33 37.26
N SER A 635 -2.74 2.22 37.85
CA SER A 635 -2.67 0.92 37.15
C SER A 635 -3.99 0.17 37.09
N ALA A 636 -4.95 0.49 37.98
CA ALA A 636 -6.29 -0.08 37.96
C ALA A 636 -6.97 0.03 36.58
N ASP A 637 -7.76 -0.96 36.19
CA ASP A 637 -8.47 -0.97 34.90
C ASP A 637 -9.40 0.24 34.75
N LYS A 638 -10.01 0.65 35.87
CA LYS A 638 -10.75 1.90 36.03
C LYS A 638 -10.11 2.71 37.15
N PRO A 639 -9.16 3.60 36.84
CA PRO A 639 -8.47 4.37 37.87
C PRO A 639 -9.49 5.24 38.63
N PRO A 640 -9.52 5.20 39.97
CA PRO A 640 -10.33 6.11 40.75
C PRO A 640 -9.83 7.54 40.51
N VAL A 641 -10.74 8.43 40.11
CA VAL A 641 -10.41 9.83 39.81
C VAL A 641 -11.29 10.77 40.61
N GLU A 642 -10.67 11.79 41.19
CA GLU A 642 -11.36 12.96 41.73
C GLU A 642 -11.53 14.00 40.62
N THR A 643 -12.76 14.43 40.39
CA THR A 643 -13.08 15.44 39.39
C THR A 643 -13.40 16.76 40.07
N SER A 644 -12.63 17.80 39.77
CA SER A 644 -12.94 19.18 40.15
C SER A 644 -13.23 20.03 38.92
N LYS A 645 -14.04 21.07 39.09
CA LYS A 645 -14.34 22.06 38.04
C LYS A 645 -13.61 23.34 38.38
N LEU A 646 -12.83 23.85 37.44
CA LEU A 646 -12.13 25.13 37.55
C LEU A 646 -12.64 26.08 36.48
N PHE A 647 -12.46 27.38 36.71
CA PHE A 647 -12.73 28.42 35.72
C PHE A 647 -11.57 29.42 35.67
N TRP A 648 -10.97 29.57 34.50
CA TRP A 648 -9.97 30.62 34.23
C TRP A 648 -10.46 31.56 33.12
N PRO A 649 -9.96 32.82 33.03
CA PRO A 649 -10.50 33.77 32.07
C PRO A 649 -10.32 33.41 30.60
N HIS A 650 -9.20 32.80 30.21
CA HIS A 650 -8.91 32.51 28.80
C HIS A 650 -9.22 31.05 28.43
N LEU A 651 -8.86 30.09 29.28
CA LEU A 651 -9.25 28.67 29.12
C LEU A 651 -10.72 28.42 29.41
N GLY A 652 -11.36 29.25 30.24
CA GLY A 652 -12.74 29.09 30.64
C GLY A 652 -12.95 27.95 31.65
N HIS A 653 -14.07 27.24 31.51
CA HIS A 653 -14.45 26.09 32.30
C HIS A 653 -13.60 24.86 31.94
N MET A 654 -12.97 24.30 32.96
CA MET A 654 -12.13 23.12 32.85
C MET A 654 -12.59 22.05 33.83
N GLN A 655 -12.52 20.81 33.39
CA GLN A 655 -12.68 19.64 34.23
C GLN A 655 -11.30 19.06 34.51
N VAL A 656 -10.85 19.16 35.76
CA VAL A 656 -9.59 18.59 36.21
C VAL A 656 -9.89 17.23 36.84
N GLN A 657 -9.23 16.20 36.35
CA GLN A 657 -9.37 14.83 36.85
C GLN A 657 -8.02 14.36 37.38
N LEU A 658 -7.95 14.17 38.70
CA LEU A 658 -6.74 13.76 39.41
C LEU A 658 -6.91 12.31 39.90
N PRO A 659 -5.87 11.46 39.87
CA PRO A 659 -5.93 10.13 40.46
C PRO A 659 -6.21 10.21 41.97
N ARG A 660 -7.20 9.48 42.45
CA ARG A 660 -7.54 9.40 43.86
C ARG A 660 -6.85 8.19 44.48
N VAL A 661 -6.03 8.42 45.49
CA VAL A 661 -5.41 7.34 46.27
C VAL A 661 -6.37 6.94 47.37
N GLU A 662 -6.92 5.72 47.31
CA GLU A 662 -7.63 5.13 48.44
C GLU A 662 -6.61 4.69 49.50
N ALA A 663 -6.87 4.94 50.78
CA ALA A 663 -5.98 4.51 51.85
C ALA A 663 -5.84 2.98 51.82
N ALA A 664 -4.65 2.48 51.53
CA ALA A 664 -4.40 1.04 51.49
C ALA A 664 -4.64 0.43 52.89
N PRO A 665 -5.26 -0.77 53.00
CA PRO A 665 -5.18 -1.54 54.23
C PRO A 665 -3.70 -1.87 54.49
N ALA A 666 -3.24 -1.65 55.73
CA ALA A 666 -1.87 -1.93 56.13
C ALA A 666 -1.47 -3.37 55.74
N SER A 667 -0.63 -3.52 54.72
CA SER A 667 -0.05 -4.80 54.35
C SER A 667 1.27 -5.01 55.12
N PRO A 668 1.66 -6.27 55.38
CA PRO A 668 2.73 -6.59 56.31
C PRO A 668 4.09 -6.18 55.73
N ARG A 669 4.98 -5.72 56.61
CA ARG A 669 6.40 -5.44 56.35
C ARG A 669 6.98 -6.48 55.37
N ALA A 670 7.30 -6.04 54.15
CA ALA A 670 8.13 -6.82 53.25
C ALA A 670 9.56 -6.87 53.82
N SER A 671 10.06 -8.07 53.99
CA SER A 671 11.36 -8.40 54.56
C SER A 671 12.50 -8.06 53.61
N GLY A 672 13.41 -7.21 54.08
CA GLY A 672 14.85 -7.42 54.02
C GLY A 672 15.48 -7.69 52.65
N TRP A 673 15.52 -6.69 51.77
CA TRP A 673 16.67 -6.42 50.90
C TRP A 673 16.93 -4.91 50.94
N GLY A 674 18.02 -4.53 51.61
CA GLY A 674 18.40 -3.14 51.80
C GLY A 674 18.96 -2.52 50.53
N LEU A 675 18.33 -1.44 50.08
CA LEU A 675 18.96 -0.38 49.30
C LEU A 675 18.69 0.91 50.06
N CYS A 676 19.74 1.70 50.29
CA CYS A 676 19.75 2.86 51.16
C CYS A 676 18.55 3.79 50.93
N GLU A 677 17.77 4.01 51.99
CA GLU A 677 16.70 5.02 52.09
C GLU A 677 17.29 6.45 52.12
N ALA A 678 18.04 6.83 51.09
CA ALA A 678 18.49 8.20 50.90
C ALA A 678 17.51 8.92 49.96
N GLU A 679 16.57 9.69 50.55
CA GLU A 679 15.87 10.84 49.96
C GLU A 679 15.49 10.80 48.47
N LYS A 680 14.93 9.71 47.95
CA LYS A 680 14.26 9.77 46.63
C LYS A 680 12.89 10.42 46.75
N ALA A 681 12.67 11.52 46.02
CA ALA A 681 11.41 12.24 45.98
C ALA A 681 10.29 11.34 45.41
N LEU A 682 9.39 10.85 46.26
CA LEU A 682 8.22 10.08 45.82
C LEU A 682 7.19 11.00 45.15
N LEU A 683 6.75 10.63 43.94
CA LEU A 683 5.65 11.29 43.25
C LEU A 683 4.34 10.97 43.97
N ARG A 684 3.70 12.02 44.45
CA ARG A 684 2.36 11.99 45.07
C ARG A 684 1.32 12.49 44.08
N ALA A 685 0.04 12.30 44.42
CA ALA A 685 -1.06 12.83 43.63
C ALA A 685 -0.89 14.35 43.45
N ALA A 686 -0.91 14.81 42.18
CA ALA A 686 -0.69 16.21 41.85
C ALA A 686 -1.83 17.10 42.34
N ALA A 687 -1.51 18.36 42.62
CA ALA A 687 -2.51 19.38 42.92
C ALA A 687 -3.23 19.85 41.64
N PRO A 688 -4.46 20.40 41.74
CA PRO A 688 -5.08 21.11 40.63
C PRO A 688 -4.16 22.23 40.12
N PRO A 689 -4.14 22.50 38.80
CA PRO A 689 -3.29 23.54 38.25
C PRO A 689 -3.64 24.90 38.86
N ALA A 690 -2.61 25.66 39.21
CA ALA A 690 -2.75 27.02 39.70
C ALA A 690 -2.80 28.01 38.51
N ARG A 691 -3.65 29.03 38.63
CA ARG A 691 -3.73 30.09 37.62
C ARG A 691 -2.43 30.91 37.63
N PRO A 692 -1.82 31.18 36.46
CA PRO A 692 -0.65 32.05 36.39
C PRO A 692 -0.99 33.49 36.80
N SER A 693 -0.05 34.12 37.50
CA SER A 693 -0.16 35.44 38.11
C SER A 693 0.36 36.54 37.16
N GLY A 694 -0.45 36.96 36.17
CA GLY A 694 -0.11 38.08 35.28
C GLY A 694 1.15 37.84 34.44
N ALA A 695 1.86 38.89 34.02
CA ALA A 695 3.06 38.79 33.19
C ALA A 695 4.20 38.07 33.93
N GLU A 696 4.18 36.73 33.91
CA GLU A 696 5.18 35.90 34.55
C GLU A 696 6.49 35.96 33.76
N SER A 697 7.56 36.37 34.44
CA SER A 697 8.92 36.28 33.90
C SER A 697 9.25 34.83 33.52
N TRP A 698 9.97 34.61 32.42
CA TRP A 698 10.41 33.29 31.97
C TRP A 698 11.08 32.43 33.05
N GLN A 699 11.73 33.07 34.03
CA GLN A 699 12.32 32.44 35.21
C GLN A 699 11.28 31.75 36.11
N ARG A 700 10.12 32.39 36.35
CA ARG A 700 9.00 31.79 37.13
C ARG A 700 8.35 30.64 36.38
N LEU A 701 8.25 30.77 35.07
CA LEU A 701 7.77 29.73 34.17
C LEU A 701 8.78 28.57 34.01
N ARG A 702 9.95 28.64 34.67
CA ARG A 702 11.01 27.62 34.62
C ARG A 702 11.42 27.27 33.18
N VAL A 703 11.40 28.27 32.29
CA VAL A 703 11.93 28.16 30.93
C VAL A 703 13.43 28.38 30.98
N LYS A 704 14.21 27.57 30.27
CA LYS A 704 15.68 27.69 30.26
C LYS A 704 16.14 29.05 29.74
N GLN A 705 17.14 29.66 30.40
CA GLN A 705 17.60 31.03 30.10
C GLN A 705 17.96 31.27 28.63
N GLN A 706 18.59 30.28 28.00
CA GLN A 706 18.98 30.35 26.59
C GLN A 706 17.80 30.54 25.61
N LEU A 707 16.57 30.21 26.02
CA LEU A 707 15.39 30.35 25.19
C LEU A 707 14.72 31.71 25.33
N TRP A 708 15.02 32.51 26.36
CA TRP A 708 14.26 33.72 26.67
C TRP A 708 14.28 34.74 25.53
N ALA A 709 15.48 35.09 25.04
CA ALA A 709 15.62 36.07 23.96
C ALA A 709 14.97 35.62 22.65
N ASN A 710 15.09 34.31 22.34
CA ASN A 710 14.51 33.75 21.12
C ASN A 710 12.98 33.63 21.22
N ALA A 711 12.47 33.24 22.40
CA ALA A 711 11.03 33.19 22.67
C ALA A 711 10.42 34.59 22.59
N ASP A 712 11.07 35.61 23.17
CA ASP A 712 10.64 37.00 23.05
C ASP A 712 10.65 37.47 21.58
N ALA A 713 11.72 37.16 20.82
CA ALA A 713 11.81 37.48 19.41
C ALA A 713 10.70 36.81 18.58
N ALA A 714 10.43 35.53 18.82
CA ALA A 714 9.37 34.79 18.15
C ALA A 714 7.96 35.31 18.49
N LEU A 715 7.77 35.94 19.65
CA LEU A 715 6.54 36.63 20.04
C LEU A 715 6.43 38.06 19.44
N SER A 716 7.54 38.66 18.99
CA SER A 716 7.67 40.09 18.63
C SER A 716 6.92 40.55 17.38
N GLY A 717 6.15 39.69 16.71
CA GLY A 717 5.13 40.12 15.74
C GLY A 717 4.00 40.97 16.36
N GLY A 718 3.92 41.02 17.69
CA GLY A 718 3.19 42.01 18.48
C GLY A 718 3.83 42.12 19.86
N GLY A 719 4.47 43.25 20.17
CA GLY A 719 5.26 43.41 21.40
C GLY A 719 4.49 43.14 22.70
N GLY A 720 4.94 42.15 23.48
CA GLY A 720 4.61 42.00 24.89
C GLY A 720 4.27 40.57 25.34
N GLY A 721 5.25 39.84 25.90
CA GLY A 721 5.05 38.64 26.72
C GLY A 721 4.19 37.51 26.13
N LEU A 722 3.91 36.48 26.93
CA LEU A 722 2.90 35.48 26.57
C LEU A 722 1.50 36.12 26.61
N SER A 723 0.67 35.82 25.62
CA SER A 723 -0.76 36.14 25.67
C SER A 723 -1.42 35.46 26.89
N GLY A 724 -2.55 35.98 27.36
CA GLY A 724 -3.25 35.37 28.50
C GLY A 724 -3.62 33.89 28.28
N LEU A 725 -4.02 33.54 27.05
CA LEU A 725 -4.26 32.14 26.67
C LEU A 725 -2.96 31.34 26.67
N GLN A 726 -1.87 31.88 26.11
CA GLN A 726 -0.59 31.19 26.07
C GLN A 726 -0.04 30.91 27.47
N ALA A 727 -0.12 31.88 28.37
CA ALA A 727 0.30 31.73 29.76
C ALA A 727 -0.52 30.66 30.49
N GLU A 728 -1.85 30.67 30.35
CA GLU A 728 -2.73 29.69 30.97
C GLU A 728 -2.48 28.26 30.43
N VAL A 729 -2.38 28.09 29.11
CA VAL A 729 -2.05 26.78 28.51
C VAL A 729 -0.68 26.31 28.98
N PHE A 730 0.33 27.19 28.93
CA PHE A 730 1.69 26.84 29.32
C PHE A 730 1.77 26.45 30.80
N ALA A 731 1.01 27.09 31.69
CA ALA A 731 0.96 26.72 33.11
C ALA A 731 0.47 25.28 33.34
N VAL A 732 -0.51 24.81 32.55
CA VAL A 732 -0.95 23.40 32.60
C VAL A 732 0.14 22.49 32.03
N LEU A 733 0.74 22.86 30.90
CA LEU A 733 1.79 22.06 30.26
C LEU A 733 3.01 21.89 31.17
N ASN A 734 3.44 22.97 31.84
CA ASN A 734 4.61 23.00 32.71
C ASN A 734 4.42 22.16 33.99
N ASN A 735 3.17 21.86 34.38
CA ASN A 735 2.84 20.94 35.46
C ASN A 735 2.76 19.47 35.01
N TYR A 736 3.11 19.17 33.75
CA TYR A 736 3.10 17.82 33.18
C TYR A 736 1.74 17.13 33.22
N GLN A 737 0.64 17.88 33.24
CA GLN A 737 -0.72 17.34 33.19
C GLN A 737 -1.14 17.08 31.75
N ASP A 738 -1.89 16.00 31.52
CA ASP A 738 -2.50 15.75 30.22
C ASP A 738 -3.49 16.89 29.91
N LEU A 739 -3.47 17.41 28.68
CA LEU A 739 -4.34 18.51 28.27
C LEU A 739 -5.20 18.09 27.09
N TYR A 740 -6.51 18.32 27.17
CA TYR A 740 -7.40 18.30 26.02
C TYR A 740 -8.03 19.67 25.82
N PHE A 741 -7.54 20.39 24.81
CA PHE A 741 -8.06 21.70 24.40
C PHE A 741 -8.91 21.54 23.13
N ALA A 742 -10.19 21.83 23.23
CA ALA A 742 -11.18 21.52 22.19
C ALA A 742 -11.81 22.76 21.52
N GLU A 743 -11.13 23.91 21.58
CA GLU A 743 -11.60 25.20 21.08
C GLU A 743 -10.52 25.90 20.22
N GLN A 744 -9.75 25.10 19.49
CA GLN A 744 -8.78 25.62 18.52
C GLN A 744 -9.49 26.35 17.39
N THR A 745 -8.97 27.51 17.02
CA THR A 745 -9.49 28.38 15.97
C THR A 745 -8.33 28.96 15.16
N ALA A 746 -8.63 29.49 13.98
CA ALA A 746 -7.71 30.23 13.13
C ALA A 746 -6.83 31.24 13.89
N SER A 747 -7.43 31.97 14.84
CA SER A 747 -6.78 33.08 15.55
C SER A 747 -5.90 32.65 16.72
N ASN A 748 -6.15 31.48 17.31
CA ASN A 748 -5.38 30.96 18.45
C ASN A 748 -4.42 29.82 18.06
N LEU A 749 -4.56 29.24 16.87
CA LEU A 749 -3.78 28.08 16.44
C LEU A 749 -2.26 28.32 16.47
N GLU A 750 -1.80 29.47 15.97
CA GLU A 750 -0.37 29.86 16.03
C GLU A 750 0.10 30.07 17.48
N GLN A 751 -0.77 30.60 18.36
CA GLN A 751 -0.47 30.79 19.77
C GLN A 751 -0.28 29.46 20.50
N LEU A 752 -1.16 28.49 20.24
CA LEU A 752 -1.09 27.14 20.81
C LEU A 752 0.13 26.37 20.28
N ARG A 753 0.42 26.49 18.98
CA ARG A 753 1.63 25.93 18.36
C ARG A 753 2.90 26.41 19.05
N PHE A 754 3.01 27.72 19.24
CA PHE A 754 4.14 28.30 19.95
C PHE A 754 4.32 27.70 21.35
N VAL A 755 3.22 27.59 22.10
CA VAL A 755 3.25 27.11 23.49
C VAL A 755 3.68 25.65 23.62
N TYR A 756 3.11 24.74 22.80
CA TYR A 756 3.54 23.34 22.87
C TYR A 756 4.95 23.13 22.30
N CYS A 757 5.37 23.93 21.30
CA CYS A 757 6.74 23.89 20.78
C CYS A 757 7.75 24.37 21.84
N LEU A 758 7.43 25.45 22.55
CA LEU A 758 8.25 25.97 23.64
C LEU A 758 8.38 24.94 24.76
N HIS A 759 7.28 24.29 25.16
CA HIS A 759 7.29 23.23 26.15
C HIS A 759 8.15 22.03 25.72
N ALA A 760 7.96 21.54 24.50
CA ALA A 760 8.73 20.42 23.95
C ALA A 760 10.24 20.72 23.90
N VAL A 761 10.63 21.91 23.40
CA VAL A 761 12.04 22.33 23.31
C VAL A 761 12.64 22.54 24.69
N ASN A 762 11.90 23.18 25.61
CA ASN A 762 12.35 23.37 27.00
C ASN A 762 12.58 22.03 27.70
N HIS A 763 11.64 21.08 27.55
CA HIS A 763 11.74 19.74 28.10
C HIS A 763 12.98 19.00 27.56
N VAL A 764 13.18 18.94 26.24
CA VAL A 764 14.35 18.29 25.63
C VAL A 764 15.67 18.91 26.09
N LEU A 765 15.75 20.25 26.17
CA LEU A 765 16.98 20.92 26.61
C LEU A 765 17.28 20.74 28.09
N LYS A 766 16.27 20.58 28.95
CA LYS A 766 16.46 20.24 30.36
C LYS A 766 16.92 18.79 30.51
N THR A 767 16.28 17.85 29.80
CA THR A 767 16.67 16.42 29.80
C THR A 767 18.10 16.25 29.32
N ARG A 768 18.48 16.86 28.19
CA ARG A 768 19.86 16.78 27.66
C ARG A 768 20.89 17.38 28.60
N ALA A 769 20.59 18.54 29.22
CA ALA A 769 21.53 19.16 30.15
C ALA A 769 21.81 18.27 31.36
N ARG A 770 20.79 17.55 31.85
CA ARG A 770 20.96 16.57 32.92
C ARG A 770 21.79 15.37 32.48
N VAL A 771 21.51 14.84 31.28
CA VAL A 771 22.25 13.69 30.72
C VAL A 771 23.73 14.03 30.56
N LEU A 772 24.05 15.21 30.02
CA LEU A 772 25.44 15.66 29.85
C LEU A 772 26.14 15.86 31.20
N ALA A 773 25.52 16.55 32.16
CA ALA A 773 26.10 16.72 33.49
C ALA A 773 26.38 15.38 34.19
N ASN A 774 25.48 14.40 34.03
CA ASN A 774 25.69 13.05 34.54
C ASN A 774 26.76 12.27 33.76
N ASN A 775 26.87 12.46 32.44
CA ASN A 775 27.97 11.87 31.64
C ASN A 775 29.32 12.34 32.17
N ASP A 776 29.47 13.63 32.48
CA ASP A 776 30.72 14.20 32.99
C ASP A 776 31.01 13.72 34.42
N ARG A 777 29.99 13.56 35.27
CA ARG A 777 30.13 12.94 36.60
C ARG A 777 30.61 11.48 36.50
N VAL A 778 30.03 10.68 35.58
CA VAL A 778 30.44 9.27 35.36
C VAL A 778 31.86 9.18 34.80
N LYS A 779 32.24 10.09 33.89
CA LYS A 779 33.63 10.20 33.39
C LYS A 779 34.61 10.51 34.52
N ARG A 780 34.26 11.44 35.42
CA ARG A 780 35.08 11.79 36.61
C ARG A 780 35.15 10.65 37.63
N ALA A 781 34.12 9.81 37.72
CA ALA A 781 34.03 8.66 38.61
C ALA A 781 34.68 7.36 38.04
N ALA A 782 35.44 7.45 36.95
CA ALA A 782 36.13 6.31 36.31
C ALA A 782 35.20 5.13 35.93
N GLY A 783 33.93 5.42 35.60
CA GLY A 783 32.98 4.41 35.12
C GLY A 783 32.13 3.73 36.18
N ASP A 784 32.34 3.98 37.48
CA ASP A 784 31.35 3.64 38.49
C ASP A 784 30.16 4.58 38.34
N VAL A 785 28.95 4.04 38.22
CA VAL A 785 27.72 4.82 37.95
C VAL A 785 26.94 4.94 39.25
N PRO A 786 26.94 6.12 39.89
CA PRO A 786 26.12 6.35 41.08
C PRO A 786 24.63 6.12 40.81
N ASP A 787 23.90 5.60 41.80
CA ASP A 787 22.47 5.27 41.67
C ASP A 787 21.57 6.49 41.36
N ASP A 788 22.03 7.71 41.63
CA ASP A 788 21.39 8.99 41.32
C ASP A 788 21.61 9.45 39.86
N CYS A 789 22.45 8.75 39.08
CA CYS A 789 22.72 9.00 37.66
C CYS A 789 21.79 8.22 36.70
N ARG A 790 20.56 7.91 37.15
CA ARG A 790 19.51 7.25 36.34
C ARG A 790 18.65 8.26 35.59
N ASP A 791 19.23 8.92 34.59
CA ASP A 791 18.62 10.01 33.82
C ASP A 791 18.09 9.60 32.43
N GLN A 792 18.35 8.37 31.99
CA GLN A 792 18.02 7.92 30.63
C GLN A 792 16.67 7.18 30.56
N GLY A 793 16.10 7.16 29.34
CA GLY A 793 14.93 6.33 29.01
C GLY A 793 15.36 5.07 28.27
N LEU A 794 14.39 4.21 27.92
CA LEU A 794 14.64 3.00 27.14
C LEU A 794 15.22 3.31 25.74
N VAL A 795 14.79 4.43 25.17
CA VAL A 795 15.27 4.98 23.89
C VAL A 795 15.47 6.48 24.01
N ARG A 796 16.16 7.06 23.01
CA ARG A 796 16.48 8.49 22.94
C ARG A 796 15.27 9.40 22.68
N PRO A 797 14.31 9.08 21.78
CA PRO A 797 13.15 9.91 21.53
C PRO A 797 12.36 10.23 22.79
N LYS A 798 12.14 11.53 23.05
CA LYS A 798 11.38 12.01 24.21
C LYS A 798 10.03 12.59 23.81
N VAL A 799 9.97 13.22 22.65
CA VAL A 799 8.77 13.95 22.20
C VAL A 799 8.27 13.39 20.87
N LEU A 800 6.97 13.14 20.79
CA LEU A 800 6.27 12.84 19.54
C LEU A 800 5.22 13.92 19.24
N ILE A 801 5.28 14.53 18.07
CA ILE A 801 4.29 15.51 17.58
C ILE A 801 3.59 14.95 16.35
N LEU A 802 2.28 14.71 16.49
CA LEU A 802 1.39 14.22 15.43
C LEU A 802 0.64 15.38 14.78
N LEU A 803 0.79 15.51 13.46
CA LEU A 803 0.24 16.60 12.65
C LEU A 803 -0.46 16.04 11.40
N PRO A 804 -1.51 16.70 10.88
CA PRO A 804 -2.28 16.18 9.75
C PRO A 804 -1.59 16.35 8.38
N PHE A 805 -0.95 17.49 8.12
CA PHE A 805 -0.42 17.85 6.80
C PHE A 805 1.03 18.33 6.87
N LYS A 806 1.75 18.24 5.74
CA LYS A 806 3.11 18.79 5.61
C LYS A 806 3.18 20.30 5.91
N ASP A 807 2.19 21.12 5.56
CA ASP A 807 2.18 22.56 5.94
C ASP A 807 2.17 22.76 7.45
N ALA A 808 1.37 21.98 8.18
CA ALA A 808 1.35 22.03 9.65
C ALA A 808 2.72 21.63 10.23
N ALA A 809 3.34 20.57 9.69
CA ALA A 809 4.68 20.16 10.06
C ALA A 809 5.74 21.21 9.73
N PHE A 810 5.63 21.85 8.56
CA PHE A 810 6.50 22.93 8.13
C PHE A 810 6.50 24.08 9.13
N ARG A 811 5.31 24.56 9.51
CA ARG A 811 5.16 25.64 10.48
C ARG A 811 5.65 25.24 11.86
N THR A 812 5.29 24.06 12.34
CA THR A 812 5.73 23.56 13.66
C THR A 812 7.25 23.45 13.75
N ILE A 813 7.93 22.90 12.73
CA ILE A 813 9.39 22.80 12.72
C ILE A 813 10.04 24.18 12.63
N ASN A 814 9.49 25.11 11.84
CA ASN A 814 9.98 26.50 11.80
C ASN A 814 9.78 27.24 13.14
N THR A 815 8.67 27.00 13.84
CA THR A 815 8.46 27.50 15.20
C THR A 815 9.51 26.96 16.16
N ILE A 816 9.82 25.65 16.10
CA ILE A 816 10.91 25.03 16.88
C ILE A 816 12.26 25.68 16.55
N ILE A 817 12.58 25.88 15.26
CA ILE A 817 13.81 26.55 14.81
C ILE A 817 13.89 27.96 15.40
N SER A 818 12.80 28.73 15.32
CA SER A 818 12.76 30.12 15.82
C SER A 818 12.99 30.20 17.34
N ILE A 819 12.38 29.29 18.10
CA ILE A 819 12.53 29.22 19.57
C ILE A 819 13.94 28.78 19.96
N LEU A 820 14.49 27.79 19.24
CA LEU A 820 15.79 27.19 19.59
C LEU A 820 16.99 28.06 19.17
N LEU A 821 17.00 28.59 17.94
CA LEU A 821 18.20 29.18 17.33
C LEU A 821 18.11 30.69 17.08
N GLY A 822 16.90 31.26 16.98
CA GLY A 822 16.68 32.67 16.61
C GLY A 822 17.20 33.06 15.22
N ASP A 823 17.11 34.34 14.86
CA ASP A 823 17.35 34.86 13.49
C ASP A 823 18.82 34.99 13.06
N GLY A 824 19.78 34.25 13.64
CA GLY A 824 21.16 34.32 13.10
C GLY A 824 22.32 33.72 13.88
N LYS A 825 22.10 32.88 14.90
CA LYS A 825 23.21 32.34 15.73
C LYS A 825 23.39 30.81 15.67
N GLY A 826 22.46 30.08 15.05
CA GLY A 826 22.47 28.62 15.03
C GLY A 826 22.48 28.02 13.62
N THR A 827 22.95 26.78 13.50
CA THR A 827 22.99 26.06 12.22
C THR A 827 21.92 24.96 12.17
N VAL A 828 21.12 24.94 11.10
CA VAL A 828 20.15 23.86 10.84
C VAL A 828 20.68 22.97 9.71
N MET A 829 21.04 21.74 10.04
CA MET A 829 21.48 20.77 9.03
C MET A 829 20.27 20.23 8.25
N ASN A 830 20.46 19.98 6.95
CA ASN A 830 19.41 19.54 6.02
C ASN A 830 18.22 20.50 5.85
N HIS A 831 18.35 21.77 6.26
CA HIS A 831 17.27 22.77 6.16
C HIS A 831 16.75 22.95 4.73
N LYS A 832 17.64 23.01 3.74
CA LYS A 832 17.25 23.15 2.33
C LYS A 832 16.38 21.98 1.83
N ARG A 833 16.76 20.75 2.18
CA ARG A 833 15.99 19.54 1.86
C ARG A 833 14.60 19.61 2.50
N PHE A 834 14.53 20.04 3.76
CA PHE A 834 13.27 20.23 4.48
C PHE A 834 12.36 21.25 3.80
N VAL A 835 12.87 22.43 3.44
CA VAL A 835 12.09 23.44 2.72
C VAL A 835 11.62 22.89 1.37
N ASP A 836 12.48 22.27 0.58
CA ASP A 836 12.13 21.75 -0.74
C ASP A 836 11.09 20.61 -0.70
N GLU A 837 11.04 19.81 0.37
CA GLU A 837 10.11 18.67 0.53
C GLU A 837 8.76 19.07 1.15
N PHE A 838 8.78 20.01 2.11
CA PHE A 838 7.60 20.43 2.85
C PHE A 838 6.90 21.65 2.22
N THR A 839 7.51 22.26 1.21
CA THR A 839 6.91 23.30 0.36
C THR A 839 6.76 22.81 -1.08
N GLY A 840 5.88 23.42 -1.89
CA GLY A 840 5.88 23.21 -3.36
C GLY A 840 4.74 22.40 -3.98
N GLU A 841 3.67 22.07 -3.25
CA GLU A 841 2.46 21.40 -3.78
C GLU A 841 1.18 22.06 -3.27
N GLU A 842 1.09 23.38 -3.43
CA GLU A 842 -0.09 24.12 -2.98
C GLU A 842 -1.34 23.74 -3.78
N LEU A 843 -2.42 23.42 -3.06
CA LEU A 843 -3.73 23.25 -3.67
C LEU A 843 -4.14 24.59 -4.31
N ALA A 844 -4.25 24.63 -5.64
CA ALA A 844 -4.68 25.84 -6.34
C ALA A 844 -6.13 26.19 -5.98
N LEU A 845 -6.30 27.17 -5.09
CA LEU A 845 -7.62 27.64 -4.67
C LEU A 845 -8.30 28.42 -5.82
N PRO A 846 -9.59 28.17 -6.10
CA PRO A 846 -10.28 28.81 -7.21
C PRO A 846 -10.49 30.31 -6.96
N LYS A 847 -10.00 31.16 -7.87
CA LYS A 847 -10.21 32.63 -7.80
C LYS A 847 -11.67 33.04 -8.00
N LYS A 848 -12.45 32.22 -8.72
CA LYS A 848 -13.88 32.44 -8.98
C LYS A 848 -14.68 31.57 -8.03
N ASN A 849 -15.55 32.19 -7.22
CA ASN A 849 -16.25 31.57 -6.08
C ASN A 849 -15.28 31.05 -5.02
N PRO A 850 -14.66 31.96 -4.23
CA PRO A 850 -13.69 31.58 -3.21
C PRO A 850 -14.29 30.62 -2.18
N LYS A 851 -13.41 29.83 -1.58
CA LYS A 851 -13.80 28.88 -0.56
C LYS A 851 -14.00 29.62 0.77
N PRO A 852 -14.70 29.01 1.74
CA PRO A 852 -14.75 29.53 3.09
C PRO A 852 -13.34 29.73 3.68
N GLU A 853 -13.18 30.74 4.54
CA GLU A 853 -11.87 31.13 5.10
C GLU A 853 -11.18 29.99 5.85
N ASP A 854 -11.94 29.18 6.61
CA ASP A 854 -11.44 28.01 7.32
C ASP A 854 -10.85 26.95 6.37
N TYR A 855 -11.49 26.72 5.23
CA TYR A 855 -10.98 25.82 4.19
C TYR A 855 -9.69 26.37 3.57
N GLU A 856 -9.65 27.66 3.25
CA GLU A 856 -8.46 28.30 2.65
C GLU A 856 -7.27 28.28 3.60
N GLN A 857 -7.49 28.46 4.90
CA GLN A 857 -6.44 28.39 5.91
C GLN A 857 -5.92 26.97 6.13
N LEU A 858 -6.82 25.97 6.16
CA LEU A 858 -6.46 24.58 6.42
C LEU A 858 -5.74 23.92 5.24
N PHE A 859 -6.20 24.18 4.02
CA PHE A 859 -5.62 23.63 2.79
C PHE A 859 -4.60 24.57 2.13
N ARG A 860 -4.09 25.55 2.88
CA ARG A 860 -2.94 26.37 2.47
C ARG A 860 -1.66 25.53 2.52
N GLY A 861 -0.74 25.77 1.58
CA GLY A 861 0.55 25.10 1.59
C GLY A 861 0.45 23.65 1.09
N ASN A 862 1.40 22.82 1.52
CA ASN A 862 1.46 21.41 1.14
C ASN A 862 0.52 20.55 2.02
N VAL A 863 -0.48 19.93 1.40
CA VAL A 863 -1.54 19.15 2.05
C VAL A 863 -1.31 17.64 2.03
N ASP A 864 -0.10 17.20 1.65
CA ASP A 864 0.30 15.80 1.74
C ASP A 864 0.34 15.33 3.20
N ASP A 865 -0.28 14.19 3.48
CA ASP A 865 -0.45 13.59 4.79
C ASP A 865 0.49 12.40 5.04
N ASN A 866 1.43 12.15 4.14
CA ASN A 866 2.46 11.12 4.30
C ASN A 866 3.85 11.74 4.54
N PHE A 867 4.18 11.95 5.81
CA PHE A 867 5.50 12.47 6.21
C PHE A 867 5.93 11.97 7.59
N LYS A 868 7.25 11.99 7.80
CA LYS A 868 7.93 11.71 9.08
C LYS A 868 9.31 12.34 9.10
N ILE A 869 9.68 12.99 10.20
CA ILE A 869 10.99 13.59 10.43
C ILE A 869 11.43 13.30 11.87
N GLY A 870 12.65 12.76 12.03
CA GLY A 870 13.39 12.79 13.29
C GLY A 870 14.25 14.05 13.40
N MET A 871 14.26 14.68 14.57
CA MET A 871 15.04 15.88 14.87
C MET A 871 15.97 15.62 16.05
N SER A 872 17.26 15.89 15.88
CA SER A 872 18.21 15.92 16.99
C SER A 872 18.57 17.35 17.36
N VAL A 873 18.41 17.68 18.64
CA VAL A 873 18.52 19.02 19.21
C VAL A 873 19.83 19.14 19.99
N THR A 874 20.63 20.16 19.70
CA THR A 874 21.79 20.57 20.52
C THR A 874 21.67 22.05 20.91
N LYS A 875 22.61 22.58 21.70
CA LYS A 875 22.55 23.97 22.21
C LYS A 875 22.51 25.03 21.09
N LYS A 876 23.23 24.82 19.98
CA LYS A 876 23.35 25.76 18.85
C LYS A 876 23.11 25.13 17.46
N ARG A 877 22.87 23.82 17.38
CA ARG A 877 22.66 23.08 16.13
C ARG A 877 21.38 22.25 16.18
N LEU A 878 20.68 22.17 15.06
CA LEU A 878 19.52 21.31 14.89
C LEU A 878 19.74 20.42 13.66
N LYS A 879 19.74 19.09 13.85
CA LYS A 879 19.82 18.10 12.77
C LYS A 879 18.41 17.67 12.39
N LEU A 880 17.95 18.07 11.21
CA LEU A 880 16.73 17.51 10.61
C LEU A 880 17.05 16.20 9.88
N TYR A 881 16.08 15.28 9.84
CA TYR A 881 16.22 13.92 9.28
C TYR A 881 17.27 13.07 10.02
N ALA A 882 17.34 13.22 11.34
CA ALA A 882 18.03 12.23 12.17
C ALA A 882 17.28 10.90 12.13
N ASP A 883 18.00 9.78 12.29
CA ASP A 883 17.37 8.48 12.55
C ASP A 883 16.44 8.62 13.76
N PHE A 884 15.33 7.89 13.79
CA PHE A 884 14.42 7.91 14.93
C PHE A 884 15.13 7.56 16.24
N TYR A 885 16.06 6.61 16.24
CA TYR A 885 16.81 6.26 17.46
C TYR A 885 17.83 7.31 17.90
N GLU A 886 18.24 8.20 16.98
CA GLU A 886 19.11 9.33 17.26
C GLU A 886 18.34 10.63 17.50
N SER A 887 17.02 10.61 17.30
CA SER A 887 16.18 11.80 17.41
C SER A 887 15.77 12.08 18.86
N ASP A 888 15.70 13.35 19.22
CA ASP A 888 15.16 13.81 20.48
C ASP A 888 13.65 14.13 20.34
N ILE A 889 13.24 14.62 19.17
CA ILE A 889 11.85 14.94 18.79
C ILE A 889 11.50 14.25 17.47
N ILE A 890 10.35 13.59 17.41
CA ILE A 890 9.76 13.03 16.18
C ILE A 890 8.56 13.86 15.78
N VAL A 891 8.53 14.35 14.54
CA VAL A 891 7.39 15.04 13.94
C VAL A 891 6.87 14.21 12.78
N ALA A 892 5.63 13.73 12.85
CA ALA A 892 5.12 12.83 11.83
C ALA A 892 3.59 12.87 11.69
N SER A 893 3.12 12.37 10.56
CA SER A 893 1.72 12.02 10.34
C SER A 893 1.41 10.61 10.85
N PRO A 894 0.16 10.31 11.24
CA PRO A 894 -0.24 8.95 11.60
C PRO A 894 0.00 7.93 10.48
N VAL A 895 -0.21 8.32 9.21
CA VAL A 895 0.06 7.47 8.04
C VAL A 895 1.55 7.22 7.89
N GLY A 896 2.37 8.27 7.98
CA GLY A 896 3.82 8.19 7.84
C GLY A 896 4.49 7.28 8.88
N LEU A 897 3.97 7.26 10.11
CA LEU A 897 4.41 6.35 11.17
C LEU A 897 3.83 4.94 11.02
N ARG A 898 2.58 4.79 10.58
CA ARG A 898 1.99 3.46 10.36
C ARG A 898 2.80 2.65 9.35
N VAL A 899 3.32 3.28 8.30
CA VAL A 899 4.20 2.60 7.33
C VAL A 899 5.45 2.00 8.00
N VAL A 900 5.97 2.63 9.06
CA VAL A 900 7.15 2.14 9.79
C VAL A 900 6.75 1.02 10.77
N VAL A 901 5.65 1.21 11.48
CA VAL A 901 5.21 0.30 12.55
C VAL A 901 4.49 -0.96 12.03
N SER A 902 3.83 -0.88 10.87
CA SER A 902 2.94 -1.94 10.33
C SER A 902 3.51 -2.74 9.16
N GLY A 903 4.81 -2.65 8.84
CA GLY A 903 5.41 -3.28 7.65
C GLY A 903 4.81 -4.64 7.31
N GLU A 904 3.94 -4.70 6.30
CA GLU A 904 3.23 -5.92 5.90
C GLU A 904 4.24 -6.83 5.19
N GLY A 905 4.80 -7.80 5.93
CA GLY A 905 5.47 -8.96 5.33
C GLY A 905 6.95 -9.18 5.66
N GLU A 906 7.58 -8.40 6.54
CA GLU A 906 8.99 -8.62 6.92
C GLU A 906 9.18 -8.93 8.42
N ALA A 907 10.25 -9.67 8.72
CA ALA A 907 10.54 -10.28 10.00
C ALA A 907 10.93 -9.31 11.14
N GLU A 908 10.87 -7.99 10.94
CA GLU A 908 11.12 -7.01 12.02
C GLU A 908 10.18 -5.79 11.89
N GLN A 909 9.07 -5.80 12.63
CA GLN A 909 8.32 -4.58 12.92
C GLN A 909 9.16 -3.69 13.84
N ASP A 910 9.63 -2.55 13.34
CA ASP A 910 10.42 -1.60 14.15
C ASP A 910 9.47 -0.55 14.78
N TYR A 911 9.11 -0.76 16.05
CA TYR A 911 8.30 0.17 16.85
C TYR A 911 8.97 0.60 18.15
N ASP A 912 10.17 0.08 18.43
CA ASP A 912 10.86 0.25 19.71
C ASP A 912 11.24 1.72 19.96
N PHE A 913 11.41 2.54 18.91
CA PHE A 913 11.62 3.99 19.02
C PHE A 913 10.45 4.77 19.64
N LEU A 914 9.25 4.17 19.75
CA LEU A 914 8.10 4.73 20.46
C LEU A 914 8.04 4.30 21.94
N ALA A 915 9.00 3.50 22.39
CA ALA A 915 9.15 3.17 23.80
C ALA A 915 9.50 4.43 24.61
N GLY A 916 9.01 4.53 25.84
CA GLY A 916 9.52 5.53 26.78
C GLY A 916 9.38 7.02 26.39
N LEU A 917 8.48 7.38 25.46
CA LEU A 917 8.13 8.78 25.16
C LEU A 917 7.68 9.50 26.45
N GLU A 918 8.05 10.76 26.60
CA GLU A 918 7.74 11.59 27.78
C GLU A 918 6.67 12.64 27.47
N LEU A 919 6.61 13.12 26.22
CA LEU A 919 5.61 14.08 25.75
C LEU A 919 5.04 13.65 24.40
N VAL A 920 3.71 13.59 24.29
CA VAL A 920 3.00 13.32 23.05
C VAL A 920 2.04 14.46 22.76
N VAL A 921 2.22 15.12 21.62
CA VAL A 921 1.36 16.21 21.14
C VAL A 921 0.58 15.74 19.92
N MET A 922 -0.73 15.95 19.93
CA MET A 922 -1.59 15.75 18.76
C MET A 922 -2.28 17.07 18.45
N ASP A 923 -1.89 17.70 17.35
CA ASP A 923 -2.46 18.98 16.90
C ASP A 923 -3.54 18.73 15.84
N GLN A 924 -4.56 19.60 15.80
CA GLN A 924 -5.69 19.52 14.85
C GLN A 924 -6.33 18.13 14.79
N ALA A 925 -6.66 17.54 15.95
CA ALA A 925 -7.11 16.15 16.05
C ALA A 925 -8.38 15.84 15.22
N GLU A 926 -9.26 16.80 15.00
CA GLU A 926 -10.44 16.68 14.13
C GLU A 926 -10.06 16.43 12.66
N VAL A 927 -8.95 17.01 12.20
CA VAL A 927 -8.44 16.80 10.84
C VAL A 927 -7.87 15.39 10.74
N LEU A 928 -7.12 14.94 11.75
CA LEU A 928 -6.63 13.56 11.84
C LEU A 928 -7.78 12.54 11.84
N ALA A 929 -8.89 12.86 12.51
CA ALA A 929 -10.10 12.04 12.51
C ALA A 929 -10.76 11.97 11.12
N LEU A 930 -10.83 13.09 10.40
CA LEU A 930 -11.38 13.19 9.04
C LEU A 930 -10.47 12.60 7.95
N GLN A 931 -9.17 12.50 8.21
CA GLN A 931 -8.24 11.70 7.39
C GLN A 931 -8.51 10.21 7.63
N ASN A 932 -8.16 9.69 8.79
CA ASN A 932 -8.49 8.32 9.21
C ASN A 932 -8.10 8.11 10.68
N TRP A 933 -9.10 8.13 11.57
CA TRP A 933 -8.89 7.91 13.00
C TRP A 933 -8.26 6.56 13.36
N GLN A 934 -8.41 5.53 12.51
CA GLN A 934 -7.85 4.20 12.77
C GLN A 934 -6.32 4.21 12.78
N HIS A 935 -5.67 5.10 12.01
CA HIS A 935 -4.21 5.23 12.05
C HIS A 935 -3.72 5.68 13.43
N VAL A 936 -4.43 6.61 14.06
CA VAL A 936 -4.13 7.08 15.42
C VAL A 936 -4.35 5.96 16.44
N GLN A 937 -5.48 5.25 16.35
CA GLN A 937 -5.78 4.14 17.26
C GLN A 937 -4.77 3.00 17.15
N HIS A 938 -4.33 2.68 15.92
CA HIS A 938 -3.30 1.68 15.67
C HIS A 938 -1.96 2.09 16.27
N LEU A 939 -1.51 3.32 16.03
CA LEU A 939 -0.25 3.84 16.58
C LEU A 939 -0.21 3.72 18.12
N TRP A 940 -1.30 4.06 18.79
CA TRP A 940 -1.40 3.99 20.25
C TRP A 940 -1.32 2.58 20.85
N GLN A 941 -1.35 1.53 20.03
CA GLN A 941 -1.11 0.15 20.47
C GLN A 941 0.37 -0.12 20.70
N TYR A 942 1.25 0.66 20.08
CA TYR A 942 2.71 0.48 20.10
C TYR A 942 3.44 1.50 20.99
N VAL A 943 2.79 2.61 21.31
CA VAL A 943 3.35 3.65 22.19
C VAL A 943 3.56 3.08 23.60
N HIS A 944 4.77 3.28 24.16
CA HIS A 944 5.22 2.76 25.46
C HIS A 944 5.26 1.23 25.61
N LEU A 945 5.29 0.47 24.51
CA LEU A 945 5.66 -0.95 24.61
C LEU A 945 7.13 -1.08 25.03
N GLN A 946 7.44 -2.17 25.75
CA GLN A 946 8.83 -2.52 26.03
C GLN A 946 9.53 -2.89 24.72
N PRO A 947 10.75 -2.38 24.48
CA PRO A 947 11.49 -2.67 23.26
C PRO A 947 11.86 -4.15 23.20
N ARG A 948 11.82 -4.73 21.99
CA ARG A 948 12.22 -6.13 21.76
C ARG A 948 13.73 -6.26 21.66
N ASN A 949 14.37 -5.33 20.96
CA ASN A 949 15.80 -5.39 20.67
C ASN A 949 16.57 -4.53 21.66
N ARG A 950 17.59 -5.14 22.28
CA ARG A 950 18.56 -4.44 23.13
C ARG A 950 19.59 -3.77 22.22
N ARG A 951 19.33 -2.52 21.81
CA ARG A 951 20.37 -1.67 21.18
C ARG A 951 21.31 -1.13 22.27
N ASP A 952 22.12 -0.10 22.00
CA ASP A 952 23.13 0.50 22.89
C ASP A 952 22.56 1.15 24.18
N THR A 953 21.56 0.55 24.82
CA THR A 953 20.91 1.03 26.02
C THR A 953 21.73 0.66 27.26
N VAL A 954 22.22 1.67 27.98
CA VAL A 954 22.99 1.49 29.21
C VAL A 954 22.04 1.26 30.40
N PHE A 955 21.77 0.00 30.73
CA PHE A 955 20.79 -0.40 31.75
C PHE A 955 21.02 0.24 33.13
N SER A 956 22.28 0.46 33.52
CA SER A 956 22.63 1.11 34.80
C SER A 956 22.15 2.56 34.90
N ARG A 957 21.82 3.21 33.77
CA ARG A 957 21.38 4.61 33.70
C ARG A 957 19.90 4.79 33.37
N ILE A 958 19.17 3.70 33.15
CA ILE A 958 17.74 3.76 32.85
C ILE A 958 16.96 4.01 34.13
N ARG A 959 15.96 4.89 34.07
CA ARG A 959 14.99 5.08 35.16
C ARG A 959 14.28 3.77 35.52
N LEU A 960 14.18 3.47 36.82
CA LEU A 960 13.49 2.28 37.32
C LEU A 960 12.03 2.20 36.85
N SER A 961 11.35 3.35 36.79
CA SER A 961 9.98 3.44 36.28
C SER A 961 9.86 3.01 34.82
N ALA A 962 10.87 3.29 33.98
CA ALA A 962 10.87 2.86 32.59
C ALA A 962 11.12 1.35 32.46
N LEU A 963 12.06 0.80 33.25
CA LEU A 963 12.32 -0.64 33.34
C LEU A 963 11.09 -1.43 33.81
N ALA A 964 10.37 -0.91 34.81
CA ALA A 964 9.13 -1.51 35.31
C ALA A 964 7.92 -1.36 34.37
N GLY A 965 8.07 -0.71 33.20
CA GLY A 965 6.96 -0.48 32.27
C GLY A 965 5.94 0.57 32.74
N HIS A 966 6.34 1.44 33.66
CA HIS A 966 5.52 2.52 34.21
C HIS A 966 5.65 3.84 33.41
N ALA A 967 6.42 3.88 32.32
CA ALA A 967 6.61 5.07 31.48
C ALA A 967 5.29 5.70 30.99
N LYS A 968 4.28 4.87 30.68
CA LYS A 968 2.93 5.31 30.29
C LYS A 968 2.15 6.11 31.34
N TYR A 969 2.59 6.09 32.61
CA TYR A 969 2.00 6.88 33.69
C TYR A 969 2.75 8.20 33.91
N LEU A 970 3.95 8.33 33.35
CA LEU A 970 4.78 9.53 33.42
C LEU A 970 4.71 10.34 32.11
N SER A 971 4.23 9.75 31.02
CA SER A 971 4.05 10.46 29.75
C SER A 971 2.93 11.48 29.81
N GLN A 972 3.21 12.72 29.39
CA GLN A 972 2.21 13.77 29.19
C GLN A 972 1.63 13.70 27.78
N THR A 973 0.30 13.68 27.65
CA THR A 973 -0.40 13.76 26.36
C THR A 973 -1.18 15.06 26.23
N CYS A 974 -0.92 15.81 25.16
CA CYS A 974 -1.57 17.07 24.85
C CYS A 974 -2.31 16.96 23.51
N VAL A 975 -3.62 17.17 23.53
CA VAL A 975 -4.47 17.10 22.33
C VAL A 975 -5.14 18.44 22.10
N PHE A 976 -4.97 18.97 20.89
CA PHE A 976 -5.60 20.20 20.42
C PHE A 976 -6.59 19.87 19.31
N SER A 977 -7.78 20.46 19.40
CA SER A 977 -8.83 20.32 18.40
C SER A 977 -9.75 21.53 18.39
N SER A 978 -10.44 21.78 17.28
CA SER A 978 -11.45 22.84 17.18
C SER A 978 -12.80 22.49 17.82
N VAL A 979 -13.05 21.21 18.09
CA VAL A 979 -14.33 20.71 18.60
C VAL A 979 -14.13 19.57 19.60
N GLN A 980 -15.06 19.45 20.54
CA GLN A 980 -15.07 18.29 21.44
C GLN A 980 -15.48 17.01 20.73
N MET A 981 -14.51 16.11 20.58
CA MET A 981 -14.70 14.77 20.02
C MET A 981 -14.78 13.67 21.08
N PRO A 982 -15.83 12.82 21.04
CA PRO A 982 -15.93 11.62 21.86
C PRO A 982 -14.76 10.65 21.67
N GLU A 983 -14.22 10.57 20.44
CA GLU A 983 -13.14 9.67 20.02
C GLU A 983 -11.84 9.99 20.76
N VAL A 984 -11.48 11.27 20.86
CA VAL A 984 -10.32 11.75 21.65
C VAL A 984 -10.56 11.53 23.14
N ALA A 985 -11.74 11.85 23.64
CA ALA A 985 -12.06 11.64 25.07
C ALA A 985 -11.97 10.15 25.45
N ALA A 986 -12.39 9.25 24.56
CA ALA A 986 -12.27 7.80 24.75
C ALA A 986 -10.81 7.34 24.72
N LEU A 987 -10.01 7.83 23.76
CA LEU A 987 -8.57 7.53 23.67
C LEU A 987 -7.84 7.97 24.95
N MET A 988 -8.06 9.22 25.37
CA MET A 988 -7.46 9.78 26.58
C MET A 988 -7.83 8.94 27.81
N ARG A 989 -9.11 8.60 28.01
CA ARG A 989 -9.55 7.78 29.16
C ARG A 989 -8.96 6.38 29.16
N ALA A 990 -8.88 5.74 27.99
CA ALA A 990 -8.44 4.36 27.86
C ALA A 990 -6.92 4.21 27.95
N ARG A 991 -6.17 5.15 27.36
CA ARG A 991 -4.72 5.00 27.13
C ARG A 991 -3.84 6.03 27.85
N CYS A 992 -4.36 7.22 28.19
CA CYS A 992 -3.59 8.26 28.86
C CYS A 992 -3.89 8.23 30.37
N ARG A 993 -2.94 7.72 31.15
CA ARG A 993 -3.07 7.43 32.59
C ARG A 993 -1.99 8.17 33.40
N ASN A 994 -1.76 9.42 33.05
CA ASN A 994 -0.77 10.26 33.69
C ASN A 994 -1.04 10.43 35.20
N TYR A 995 0.00 10.27 36.03
CA TYR A 995 -0.08 10.43 37.49
C TYR A 995 -0.44 11.86 37.91
N ALA A 996 -0.05 12.86 37.10
CA ALA A 996 -0.36 14.27 37.34
C ALA A 996 -1.83 14.59 37.03
N GLY A 997 -2.56 13.65 36.44
CA GLY A 997 -3.94 13.79 36.04
C GLY A 997 -4.10 14.47 34.68
N ARG A 998 -5.33 14.85 34.38
CA ARG A 998 -5.74 15.43 33.09
C ARG A 998 -6.64 16.63 33.27
N VAL A 999 -6.50 17.60 32.36
CA VAL A 999 -7.30 18.82 32.28
C VAL A 999 -8.05 18.80 30.95
N LEU A 1000 -9.38 18.82 31.02
CA LEU A 1000 -10.26 18.89 29.84
C LEU A 1000 -10.92 20.25 29.80
N VAL A 1001 -10.69 21.01 28.73
CA VAL A 1001 -11.38 22.28 28.50
C VAL A 1001 -12.77 21.99 27.94
N ALA A 1002 -13.79 22.49 28.64
CA ALA A 1002 -15.18 22.20 28.34
C ALA A 1002 -16.08 23.42 28.55
N ASN A 1003 -15.91 24.43 27.70
CA ASN A 1003 -16.79 25.59 27.75
C ASN A 1003 -18.18 25.25 27.19
N PRO A 1004 -19.25 25.74 27.83
CA PRO A 1004 -20.60 25.56 27.32
C PRO A 1004 -20.79 26.39 26.04
N VAL A 1005 -21.31 25.74 25.00
CA VAL A 1005 -21.68 26.40 23.74
C VAL A 1005 -22.97 27.19 23.98
N ARG A 1006 -22.85 28.51 24.06
CA ARG A 1006 -24.01 29.41 24.29
C ARG A 1006 -24.88 29.54 23.04
N LEU A 1007 -24.24 29.85 21.92
CA LEU A 1007 -24.86 30.03 20.61
C LEU A 1007 -24.37 28.90 19.71
N GLY A 1008 -25.24 27.94 19.41
CA GLY A 1008 -24.93 26.85 18.51
C GLY A 1008 -24.89 27.30 17.04
N SER A 1009 -24.27 26.51 16.18
CA SER A 1009 -24.11 26.83 14.76
C SER A 1009 -25.42 26.99 13.99
N ILE A 1010 -26.55 26.49 14.53
CA ILE A 1010 -27.89 26.69 13.99
C ILE A 1010 -28.25 28.18 13.81
N ALA A 1011 -27.69 29.07 14.62
CA ALA A 1011 -27.94 30.51 14.52
C ALA A 1011 -27.34 31.15 13.26
N GLN A 1012 -26.44 30.44 12.56
CA GLN A 1012 -25.86 30.88 11.28
C GLN A 1012 -26.68 30.40 10.07
N VAL A 1013 -27.78 29.68 10.29
CA VAL A 1013 -28.73 29.30 9.24
C VAL A 1013 -29.55 30.53 8.88
N VAL A 1014 -29.38 31.01 7.65
CA VAL A 1014 -30.04 32.23 7.13
C VAL A 1014 -31.42 31.91 6.54
N VAL A 1015 -31.62 30.68 6.08
CA VAL A 1015 -32.88 30.24 5.46
C VAL A 1015 -33.88 29.86 6.55
N HIS A 1016 -35.11 30.38 6.45
CA HIS A 1016 -36.18 30.08 7.41
C HIS A 1016 -36.77 28.70 7.11
N LEU A 1017 -36.28 27.65 7.80
CA LEU A 1017 -36.64 26.25 7.54
C LEU A 1017 -37.13 25.55 8.81
N PRO A 1018 -38.13 24.66 8.70
CA PRO A 1018 -38.46 23.73 9.77
C PRO A 1018 -37.35 22.68 9.90
N GLN A 1019 -36.74 22.62 11.09
CA GLN A 1019 -35.64 21.71 11.42
C GLN A 1019 -36.13 20.68 12.44
N VAL A 1020 -36.26 19.44 12.00
CA VAL A 1020 -36.81 18.33 12.79
C VAL A 1020 -35.67 17.43 13.28
N PHE A 1021 -35.53 17.31 14.59
CA PHE A 1021 -34.55 16.46 15.25
C PHE A 1021 -35.21 15.18 15.77
N HIS A 1022 -34.79 14.04 15.27
CA HIS A 1022 -35.25 12.71 15.68
C HIS A 1022 -34.23 12.07 16.62
N LYS A 1023 -34.63 11.87 17.87
CA LYS A 1023 -33.87 11.19 18.90
C LYS A 1023 -33.99 9.67 18.74
N ILE A 1024 -32.85 8.99 18.71
CA ILE A 1024 -32.71 7.54 18.67
C ILE A 1024 -32.30 7.03 20.05
N GLU A 1025 -33.07 6.08 20.57
CA GLU A 1025 -32.84 5.50 21.89
C GLU A 1025 -32.06 4.18 21.80
N ALA A 1026 -30.82 4.21 22.28
CA ALA A 1026 -29.93 3.05 22.34
C ALA A 1026 -29.29 2.89 23.72
N SER A 1027 -29.05 1.65 24.14
CA SER A 1027 -28.39 1.34 25.41
C SER A 1027 -26.86 1.33 25.31
N SER A 1028 -26.31 1.09 24.11
CA SER A 1028 -24.88 1.10 23.81
C SER A 1028 -24.57 1.83 22.49
N VAL A 1029 -23.30 2.18 22.27
CA VAL A 1029 -22.83 2.82 21.02
C VAL A 1029 -23.01 1.89 19.82
N SER A 1030 -22.63 0.61 19.94
CA SER A 1030 -22.79 -0.38 18.87
C SER A 1030 -24.26 -0.58 18.49
N GLN A 1031 -25.15 -0.67 19.48
CA GLN A 1031 -26.59 -0.76 19.22
C GLN A 1031 -27.15 0.52 18.59
N CYS A 1032 -26.55 1.68 18.90
CA CYS A 1032 -26.96 2.95 18.29
C CYS A 1032 -26.75 2.96 16.78
N LEU A 1033 -25.67 2.37 16.27
CA LEU A 1033 -25.40 2.28 14.83
C LEU A 1033 -26.47 1.43 14.12
N GLU A 1034 -26.82 0.28 14.68
CA GLU A 1034 -27.86 -0.60 14.13
C GLU A 1034 -29.25 0.05 14.18
N LYS A 1035 -29.64 0.59 15.34
CA LYS A 1035 -30.94 1.25 15.52
C LYS A 1035 -31.09 2.49 14.66
N ARG A 1036 -30.01 3.25 14.43
CA ARG A 1036 -30.04 4.42 13.54
C ARG A 1036 -30.41 4.01 12.11
N PHE A 1037 -29.78 2.97 11.60
CA PHE A 1037 -30.10 2.42 10.28
C PHE A 1037 -31.53 1.89 10.22
N GLU A 1038 -31.96 1.13 11.23
CA GLU A 1038 -33.34 0.61 11.33
C GLU A 1038 -34.38 1.74 11.34
N VAL A 1039 -34.20 2.76 12.19
CA VAL A 1039 -35.10 3.93 12.29
C VAL A 1039 -35.10 4.72 10.99
N PHE A 1040 -33.94 4.92 10.37
CA PHE A 1040 -33.85 5.61 9.09
C PHE A 1040 -34.65 4.88 8.00
N VAL A 1041 -34.44 3.57 7.83
CA VAL A 1041 -35.11 2.77 6.79
C VAL A 1041 -36.60 2.60 7.05
N SER A 1042 -36.99 2.36 8.31
CA SER A 1042 -38.39 2.06 8.67
C SER A 1042 -39.27 3.30 8.83
N LYS A 1043 -38.72 4.42 9.30
CA LYS A 1043 -39.50 5.61 9.65
C LYS A 1043 -39.17 6.83 8.79
N ILE A 1044 -37.91 7.12 8.53
CA ILE A 1044 -37.50 8.37 7.86
C ILE A 1044 -37.60 8.22 6.35
N LEU A 1045 -36.87 7.27 5.75
CA LEU A 1045 -36.78 7.05 4.32
C LEU A 1045 -38.15 6.96 3.61
N PRO A 1046 -39.18 6.26 4.15
CA PRO A 1046 -40.49 6.19 3.51
C PRO A 1046 -41.17 7.55 3.35
N GLN A 1047 -40.96 8.48 4.29
CA GLN A 1047 -41.54 9.83 4.24
C GLN A 1047 -40.95 10.67 3.10
N PHE A 1048 -39.72 10.36 2.68
CA PHE A 1048 -39.02 11.10 1.62
C PHE A 1048 -39.11 10.42 0.25
N ARG A 1049 -39.89 9.35 0.08
CA ARG A 1049 -40.07 8.68 -1.22
C ARG A 1049 -41.11 9.35 -2.11
N ASP A 1050 -42.02 10.12 -1.52
CA ASP A 1050 -43.07 10.83 -2.27
C ASP A 1050 -42.45 11.84 -3.25
N SER A 1051 -43.05 12.02 -4.41
CA SER A 1051 -42.55 12.94 -5.45
C SER A 1051 -42.41 14.39 -4.97
N MET A 1052 -43.23 14.81 -4.01
CA MET A 1052 -43.14 16.12 -3.34
C MET A 1052 -41.89 16.28 -2.46
N MET A 1053 -41.23 15.17 -2.11
CA MET A 1053 -39.99 15.12 -1.35
C MET A 1053 -38.76 14.86 -2.25
N SER A 1054 -38.87 15.14 -3.55
CA SER A 1054 -37.75 15.07 -4.49
C SER A 1054 -36.70 16.15 -4.22
N HIS A 1055 -35.49 15.95 -4.75
CA HIS A 1055 -34.29 16.72 -4.38
C HIS A 1055 -33.89 16.58 -2.90
N THR A 1056 -33.91 15.35 -2.39
CA THR A 1056 -33.48 15.04 -1.03
C THR A 1056 -31.98 14.74 -0.99
N LEU A 1057 -31.21 15.56 -0.27
CA LEU A 1057 -29.81 15.28 0.03
C LEU A 1057 -29.71 14.52 1.36
N ILE A 1058 -29.01 13.40 1.37
CA ILE A 1058 -28.70 12.64 2.59
C ILE A 1058 -27.22 12.80 2.90
N TYR A 1059 -26.95 13.54 3.98
CA TYR A 1059 -25.62 13.81 4.47
C TYR A 1059 -25.18 12.73 5.46
N VAL A 1060 -24.03 12.11 5.21
CA VAL A 1060 -23.54 10.96 5.99
C VAL A 1060 -22.11 11.22 6.52
N PRO A 1061 -21.96 11.44 7.84
CA PRO A 1061 -20.66 11.55 8.52
C PRO A 1061 -19.76 10.31 8.39
N SER A 1062 -20.34 9.14 8.68
CA SER A 1062 -19.60 7.88 8.78
C SER A 1062 -19.54 7.20 7.42
N TYR A 1063 -18.32 6.90 6.95
CA TYR A 1063 -18.14 6.15 5.72
C TYR A 1063 -18.78 4.75 5.76
N PHE A 1064 -18.75 4.11 6.93
CA PHE A 1064 -19.40 2.82 7.16
C PHE A 1064 -20.92 2.89 6.93
N ASP A 1065 -21.57 3.93 7.47
CA ASP A 1065 -23.00 4.15 7.27
C ASP A 1065 -23.31 4.53 5.82
N TYR A 1066 -22.40 5.27 5.16
CA TYR A 1066 -22.55 5.65 3.76
C TYR A 1066 -22.62 4.42 2.84
N VAL A 1067 -21.68 3.47 3.00
CA VAL A 1067 -21.67 2.21 2.22
C VAL A 1067 -22.93 1.39 2.52
N ARG A 1068 -23.34 1.31 3.78
CA ARG A 1068 -24.54 0.57 4.20
C ARG A 1068 -25.83 1.16 3.60
N LEU A 1069 -25.96 2.48 3.61
CA LEU A 1069 -27.09 3.19 3.01
C LEU A 1069 -27.12 3.03 1.50
N ARG A 1070 -25.97 3.19 0.85
CA ARG A 1070 -25.83 2.98 -0.60
C ARG A 1070 -26.32 1.59 -0.99
N LYS A 1071 -25.81 0.54 -0.34
CA LYS A 1071 -26.23 -0.85 -0.57
C LYS A 1071 -27.74 -1.01 -0.44
N HIS A 1072 -28.32 -0.44 0.62
CA HIS A 1072 -29.77 -0.47 0.80
C HIS A 1072 -30.55 0.24 -0.31
N PHE A 1073 -30.04 1.35 -0.85
CA PHE A 1073 -30.69 2.09 -1.93
C PHE A 1073 -30.65 1.33 -3.25
N ILE A 1074 -29.55 0.61 -3.52
CA ILE A 1074 -29.42 -0.30 -4.66
C ILE A 1074 -30.38 -1.48 -4.51
N ASP A 1075 -30.37 -2.15 -3.37
CA ASP A 1075 -31.24 -3.31 -3.07
C ASP A 1075 -32.74 -2.98 -3.15
N LYS A 1076 -33.11 -1.71 -2.99
CA LYS A 1076 -34.49 -1.21 -3.08
C LYS A 1076 -34.78 -0.45 -4.37
N GLU A 1077 -33.85 -0.45 -5.32
CA GLU A 1077 -33.97 0.20 -6.64
C GLU A 1077 -34.45 1.66 -6.55
N LEU A 1078 -33.95 2.41 -5.57
CA LEU A 1078 -34.31 3.82 -5.39
C LEU A 1078 -33.60 4.68 -6.44
N SER A 1079 -34.24 5.75 -6.92
CA SER A 1079 -33.60 6.75 -7.78
C SER A 1079 -32.63 7.61 -6.96
N PHE A 1080 -31.32 7.34 -7.05
CA PHE A 1080 -30.32 8.13 -6.35
C PHE A 1080 -29.02 8.28 -7.13
N VAL A 1081 -28.30 9.36 -6.82
CA VAL A 1081 -26.91 9.59 -7.21
C VAL A 1081 -26.04 9.69 -5.97
N GLN A 1082 -24.74 9.52 -6.14
CA GLN A 1082 -23.81 9.40 -5.02
C GLN A 1082 -22.54 10.23 -5.22
N ILE A 1083 -22.06 10.82 -4.14
CA ILE A 1083 -20.81 11.60 -4.10
C ILE A 1083 -20.07 11.27 -2.79
N CYS A 1084 -18.89 10.67 -2.93
CA CYS A 1084 -17.97 10.38 -1.84
C CYS A 1084 -16.53 10.79 -2.20
N GLU A 1085 -15.62 10.72 -1.22
CA GLU A 1085 -14.23 11.14 -1.32
C GLU A 1085 -13.43 10.43 -2.43
N TYR A 1086 -13.87 9.23 -2.83
CA TYR A 1086 -13.25 8.42 -3.89
C TYR A 1086 -13.88 8.65 -5.28
N ALA A 1087 -14.91 9.49 -5.38
CA ALA A 1087 -15.59 9.74 -6.65
C ALA A 1087 -14.72 10.57 -7.62
N GLU A 1088 -14.72 10.18 -8.89
CA GLU A 1088 -14.02 10.91 -9.95
C GLU A 1088 -14.73 12.23 -10.29
N ASN A 1089 -13.97 13.26 -10.69
CA ASN A 1089 -14.50 14.60 -10.99
C ASN A 1089 -15.62 14.59 -12.04
N GLY A 1090 -15.55 13.71 -13.05
CA GLY A 1090 -16.58 13.57 -14.08
C GLY A 1090 -17.90 13.04 -13.50
N LYS A 1091 -17.84 12.03 -12.63
CA LYS A 1091 -19.03 11.46 -11.96
C LYS A 1091 -19.63 12.43 -10.97
N ILE A 1092 -18.80 13.18 -10.25
CA ILE A 1092 -19.26 14.26 -9.36
C ILE A 1092 -20.02 15.32 -10.17
N ALA A 1093 -19.50 15.74 -11.32
CA ALA A 1093 -20.17 16.71 -12.18
C ALA A 1093 -21.52 16.17 -12.67
N ARG A 1094 -21.56 14.93 -13.17
CA ARG A 1094 -22.79 14.27 -13.62
C ARG A 1094 -23.82 14.11 -12.51
N ALA A 1095 -23.42 13.58 -11.34
CA ALA A 1095 -24.31 13.41 -10.19
C ALA A 1095 -24.95 14.74 -9.75
N ARG A 1096 -24.17 15.83 -9.76
CA ARG A 1096 -24.68 17.16 -9.44
C ARG A 1096 -25.67 17.67 -10.47
N ASP A 1097 -25.44 17.39 -11.74
CA ASP A 1097 -26.30 17.80 -12.85
C ASP A 1097 -27.64 17.06 -12.80
N LEU A 1098 -27.59 15.73 -12.69
CA LEU A 1098 -28.77 14.85 -12.53
C LEU A 1098 -29.61 15.27 -11.31
N PHE A 1099 -28.96 15.53 -10.17
CA PHE A 1099 -29.66 15.98 -8.97
C PHE A 1099 -30.27 17.38 -9.13
N PHE A 1100 -29.56 18.31 -9.79
CA PHE A 1100 -30.05 19.68 -10.02
C PHE A 1100 -31.26 19.72 -10.96
N HIS A 1101 -31.32 18.82 -11.94
CA HIS A 1101 -32.40 18.73 -12.92
C HIS A 1101 -33.58 17.84 -12.49
N ASN A 1102 -33.54 17.28 -11.29
CA ASN A 1102 -34.52 16.34 -10.73
C ASN A 1102 -34.61 15.01 -11.50
N GLU A 1103 -33.51 14.58 -12.11
CA GLU A 1103 -33.41 13.26 -12.75
C GLU A 1103 -33.07 12.17 -11.74
N ALA A 1104 -32.48 12.56 -10.60
CA ALA A 1104 -32.24 11.70 -9.45
C ALA A 1104 -32.95 12.24 -8.20
N HIS A 1105 -33.75 11.40 -7.55
CA HIS A 1105 -34.56 11.81 -6.40
C HIS A 1105 -33.72 12.07 -5.15
N PHE A 1106 -32.74 11.20 -4.88
CA PHE A 1106 -31.83 11.31 -3.74
C PHE A 1106 -30.38 11.60 -4.16
N LEU A 1107 -29.66 12.34 -3.32
CA LEU A 1107 -28.20 12.49 -3.39
C LEU A 1107 -27.57 12.00 -2.08
N LEU A 1108 -26.85 10.87 -2.13
CA LEU A 1108 -26.01 10.41 -1.03
C LEU A 1108 -24.69 11.18 -1.02
N TYR A 1109 -24.35 11.82 0.10
CA TYR A 1109 -23.24 12.76 0.19
C TYR A 1109 -22.40 12.54 1.46
N SER A 1110 -21.10 12.23 1.31
CA SER A 1110 -20.21 11.96 2.45
C SER A 1110 -19.61 13.23 3.07
N GLU A 1111 -19.44 13.25 4.40
CA GLU A 1111 -18.77 14.34 5.13
C GLU A 1111 -17.33 14.53 4.69
N ARG A 1112 -16.60 13.41 4.51
CA ARG A 1112 -15.19 13.44 4.11
C ARG A 1112 -15.00 14.08 2.73
N PHE A 1113 -15.90 13.81 1.79
CA PHE A 1113 -15.91 14.51 0.51
C PHE A 1113 -16.14 16.02 0.68
N HIS A 1114 -17.12 16.39 1.51
CA HIS A 1114 -17.43 17.80 1.76
C HIS A 1114 -16.26 18.55 2.41
N PHE A 1115 -15.54 17.90 3.32
CA PHE A 1115 -14.33 18.43 3.94
C PHE A 1115 -13.22 18.68 2.93
N PHE A 1116 -12.84 17.70 2.10
CA PHE A 1116 -11.70 17.86 1.17
C PHE A 1116 -12.02 18.72 -0.07
N ARG A 1117 -13.27 18.72 -0.56
CA ARG A 1117 -13.62 19.40 -1.82
C ARG A 1117 -14.46 20.65 -1.64
N ARG A 1118 -15.24 20.76 -0.56
CA ARG A 1118 -16.10 21.89 -0.21
C ARG A 1118 -16.90 22.47 -1.39
N ILE A 1119 -17.55 21.59 -2.17
CA ILE A 1119 -18.29 22.00 -3.36
C ILE A 1119 -19.65 22.58 -2.96
N ARG A 1120 -20.02 23.72 -3.54
CA ARG A 1120 -21.37 24.29 -3.40
C ARG A 1120 -22.36 23.47 -4.24
N LEU A 1121 -23.30 22.82 -3.55
CA LEU A 1121 -24.37 22.05 -4.17
C LEU A 1121 -25.56 22.97 -4.48
N LYS A 1122 -26.30 22.63 -5.54
CA LYS A 1122 -27.47 23.38 -6.01
C LYS A 1122 -28.66 22.45 -6.11
N GLY A 1123 -29.86 23.01 -5.97
CA GLY A 1123 -31.13 22.29 -6.11
C GLY A 1123 -31.58 21.50 -4.89
N ILE A 1124 -30.96 21.67 -3.70
CA ILE A 1124 -31.39 20.97 -2.48
C ILE A 1124 -32.71 21.56 -1.99
N ARG A 1125 -33.75 20.71 -1.81
CA ARG A 1125 -35.03 21.09 -1.18
C ARG A 1125 -35.27 20.42 0.15
N HIS A 1126 -34.78 19.21 0.32
CA HIS A 1126 -34.87 18.47 1.58
C HIS A 1126 -33.47 18.01 1.99
N LEU A 1127 -33.13 18.19 3.26
CA LEU A 1127 -31.82 17.85 3.79
C LEU A 1127 -31.97 16.89 4.97
N VAL A 1128 -31.43 15.69 4.83
CA VAL A 1128 -31.43 14.69 5.89
C VAL A 1128 -30.00 14.48 6.39
N PHE A 1129 -29.73 14.92 7.61
CA PHE A 1129 -28.52 14.56 8.33
C PHE A 1129 -28.72 13.20 8.98
N TYR A 1130 -28.08 12.18 8.39
CA TYR A 1130 -28.12 10.81 8.95
C TYR A 1130 -27.49 10.73 10.35
N GLN A 1131 -26.54 11.62 10.62
CA GLN A 1131 -25.97 11.91 11.94
C GLN A 1131 -25.53 13.38 11.95
N PRO A 1132 -25.45 14.06 13.11
CA PRO A 1132 -24.95 15.43 13.15
C PRO A 1132 -23.51 15.49 12.63
N PRO A 1133 -23.13 16.53 11.87
CA PRO A 1133 -21.79 16.69 11.32
C PRO A 1133 -20.75 16.74 12.44
N THR A 1134 -19.54 16.27 12.12
CA THR A 1134 -18.39 16.30 13.03
C THR A 1134 -17.94 17.75 13.26
N LEU A 1135 -17.93 18.55 12.18
CA LEU A 1135 -17.64 19.99 12.24
C LEU A 1135 -18.94 20.80 12.28
N PRO A 1136 -19.17 21.65 13.31
CA PRO A 1136 -20.47 22.27 13.55
C PRO A 1136 -20.87 23.29 12.48
N HIS A 1137 -19.91 23.95 11.84
CA HIS A 1137 -20.15 24.94 10.80
C HIS A 1137 -20.59 24.30 9.45
N PHE A 1138 -20.45 22.98 9.28
CA PHE A 1138 -20.97 22.27 8.11
C PHE A 1138 -22.51 22.24 8.10
N TYR A 1139 -23.10 22.27 9.29
CA TYR A 1139 -24.56 22.30 9.46
C TYR A 1139 -25.19 23.54 8.81
N PRO A 1140 -24.86 24.78 9.23
CA PRO A 1140 -25.41 25.97 8.60
C PRO A 1140 -24.97 26.12 7.13
N GLU A 1141 -23.76 25.68 6.76
CA GLU A 1141 -23.32 25.74 5.36
C GLU A 1141 -24.25 24.95 4.43
N LEU A 1142 -24.57 23.70 4.78
CA LEU A 1142 -25.46 22.85 3.97
C LEU A 1142 -26.90 23.36 3.98
N CYS A 1143 -27.41 23.81 5.12
CA CYS A 1143 -28.72 24.46 5.19
C CYS A 1143 -28.78 25.72 4.30
N ASN A 1144 -27.72 26.51 4.26
CA ASN A 1144 -27.65 27.72 3.45
C ASN A 1144 -27.51 27.44 1.94
N PHE A 1145 -27.14 26.23 1.52
CA PHE A 1145 -27.22 25.84 0.11
C PHE A 1145 -28.66 25.75 -0.41
N MET A 1146 -29.67 25.73 0.47
CA MET A 1146 -31.09 25.69 0.10
C MET A 1146 -31.68 27.06 -0.31
N GLN A 1147 -30.89 28.15 -0.23
CA GLN A 1147 -31.31 29.49 -0.67
C GLN A 1147 -31.80 29.52 -2.12
N GLU A 1148 -32.72 30.45 -2.42
CA GLU A 1148 -33.34 30.63 -3.74
C GLU A 1148 -32.31 30.77 -4.87
N ALA A 1149 -31.17 31.43 -4.64
CA ALA A 1149 -30.10 31.60 -5.62
C ALA A 1149 -29.46 30.28 -6.11
N ASN A 1150 -29.63 29.20 -5.34
CA ASN A 1150 -29.13 27.87 -5.68
C ASN A 1150 -30.23 26.94 -6.22
N GLN A 1151 -31.48 27.42 -6.34
CA GLN A 1151 -32.60 26.65 -6.88
C GLN A 1151 -32.67 26.80 -8.41
N ASN A 1152 -33.33 25.85 -9.08
CA ASN A 1152 -33.52 25.89 -10.52
C ASN A 1152 -34.68 26.83 -10.89
N PRO A 1153 -34.44 27.93 -11.63
CA PRO A 1153 -35.48 28.91 -11.96
C PRO A 1153 -36.47 28.44 -13.03
N ARG A 1154 -36.15 27.39 -13.82
CA ARG A 1154 -36.97 26.94 -14.96
C ARG A 1154 -38.03 25.88 -14.62
N LYS A 1155 -37.96 25.27 -13.44
CA LYS A 1155 -38.97 24.32 -12.95
C LYS A 1155 -39.67 24.91 -11.73
N GLU A 1156 -40.74 25.69 -11.96
CA GLU A 1156 -41.68 26.18 -10.92
C GLU A 1156 -42.56 25.05 -10.34
N GLY A 1157 -41.98 23.89 -10.06
CA GLY A 1157 -42.72 22.70 -9.58
C GLY A 1157 -42.86 22.60 -8.06
N GLY A 1158 -42.35 23.56 -7.29
CA GLY A 1158 -42.53 23.54 -5.84
C GLY A 1158 -42.38 24.93 -5.25
N SER A 1159 -43.46 25.40 -4.63
CA SER A 1159 -43.49 26.60 -3.80
C SER A 1159 -42.27 26.65 -2.86
N SER A 1160 -41.75 27.85 -2.59
CA SER A 1160 -40.68 28.11 -1.60
C SER A 1160 -41.04 27.60 -0.19
N THR A 1161 -42.29 27.20 0.02
CA THR A 1161 -42.84 26.68 1.28
C THR A 1161 -42.56 25.21 1.55
N ASN A 1162 -42.09 24.40 0.59
CA ASN A 1162 -41.84 22.97 0.77
C ASN A 1162 -40.34 22.65 0.86
N MET A 1163 -39.71 23.06 1.95
CA MET A 1163 -38.31 22.74 2.27
C MET A 1163 -38.22 22.26 3.71
N THR A 1164 -37.44 21.21 3.95
CA THR A 1164 -37.32 20.60 5.29
C THR A 1164 -35.89 20.20 5.60
N VAL A 1165 -35.53 20.27 6.88
CA VAL A 1165 -34.26 19.73 7.39
C VAL A 1165 -34.59 18.70 8.47
N THR A 1166 -34.00 17.51 8.38
CA THR A 1166 -34.23 16.41 9.31
C THR A 1166 -32.89 15.89 9.82
N ILE A 1167 -32.73 15.77 11.13
CA ILE A 1167 -31.49 15.27 11.75
C ILE A 1167 -31.81 14.09 12.65
N LEU A 1168 -31.07 13.00 12.46
CA LEU A 1168 -31.08 11.87 13.39
C LEU A 1168 -29.96 12.05 14.42
N TYR A 1169 -30.26 11.89 15.70
CA TYR A 1169 -29.26 11.99 16.76
C TYR A 1169 -29.56 11.04 17.91
N SER A 1170 -28.55 10.75 18.72
CA SER A 1170 -28.67 9.94 19.92
C SER A 1170 -28.07 10.65 21.14
N LYS A 1171 -28.23 10.05 22.32
CA LYS A 1171 -27.52 10.50 23.54
C LYS A 1171 -25.99 10.44 23.41
N TYR A 1172 -25.45 9.64 22.48
CA TYR A 1172 -24.01 9.54 22.22
C TYR A 1172 -23.51 10.66 21.29
N ASP A 1173 -24.42 11.36 20.61
CA ASP A 1173 -24.11 12.51 19.75
C ASP A 1173 -24.21 13.85 20.52
N ALA A 1174 -24.24 13.80 21.86
CA ALA A 1174 -24.51 14.94 22.72
C ALA A 1174 -23.61 16.15 22.47
N GLN A 1175 -22.30 15.92 22.29
CA GLN A 1175 -21.32 16.98 22.02
C GLN A 1175 -21.53 17.62 20.64
N ARG A 1176 -21.86 16.80 19.62
CA ARG A 1176 -22.13 17.29 18.26
C ARG A 1176 -23.43 18.10 18.22
N ILE A 1177 -24.48 17.62 18.89
CA ILE A 1177 -25.75 18.36 19.02
C ILE A 1177 -25.58 19.65 19.81
N ALA A 1178 -24.87 19.63 20.94
CA ALA A 1178 -24.58 20.83 21.72
C ALA A 1178 -23.88 21.91 20.88
N SER A 1179 -23.02 21.51 19.96
CA SER A 1179 -22.34 22.44 19.04
C SER A 1179 -23.28 23.06 17.99
N ILE A 1180 -24.42 22.41 17.69
CA ILE A 1180 -25.42 22.89 16.72
C ILE A 1180 -26.49 23.73 17.40
N VAL A 1181 -27.10 23.27 18.49
CA VAL A 1181 -28.28 23.92 19.13
C VAL A 1181 -27.95 24.67 20.41
N GLY A 1182 -26.69 24.60 20.89
CA GLY A 1182 -26.27 25.12 22.18
C GLY A 1182 -26.42 24.09 23.31
N THR A 1183 -25.58 24.19 24.33
CA THR A 1183 -25.48 23.20 25.41
C THR A 1183 -26.77 23.04 26.22
N GLU A 1184 -27.45 24.14 26.53
CA GLU A 1184 -28.68 24.12 27.32
C GLU A 1184 -29.82 23.41 26.57
N ARG A 1185 -30.05 23.78 25.31
CA ARG A 1185 -31.08 23.15 24.46
C ARG A 1185 -30.75 21.69 24.19
N ALA A 1186 -29.50 21.36 23.91
CA ALA A 1186 -29.06 19.98 23.73
C ALA A 1186 -29.32 19.12 24.97
N SER A 1187 -29.02 19.64 26.16
CA SER A 1187 -29.31 18.96 27.43
C SER A 1187 -30.82 18.71 27.59
N SER A 1188 -31.66 19.71 27.28
CA SER A 1188 -33.11 19.57 27.32
C SER A 1188 -33.62 18.52 26.31
N MET A 1189 -33.14 18.55 25.07
CA MET A 1189 -33.49 17.60 24.02
C MET A 1189 -33.06 16.16 24.35
N ILE A 1190 -31.88 15.97 24.94
CA ILE A 1190 -31.39 14.64 25.32
C ILE A 1190 -32.17 14.11 26.53
N GLY A 1191 -32.47 14.96 27.50
CA GLY A 1191 -33.22 14.61 28.71
C GLY A 1191 -34.73 14.43 28.48
N SER A 1192 -35.28 14.92 27.38
CA SER A 1192 -36.71 14.81 27.07
C SER A 1192 -37.14 13.38 26.75
N GLU A 1193 -38.34 12.99 27.18
CA GLU A 1193 -39.00 11.73 26.79
C GLU A 1193 -39.53 11.76 25.34
N LYS A 1194 -39.64 12.95 24.73
CA LYS A 1194 -40.06 13.08 23.33
C LYS A 1194 -38.94 12.59 22.41
N THR A 1195 -39.33 11.90 21.33
CA THR A 1195 -38.41 11.39 20.32
C THR A 1195 -38.23 12.34 19.13
N VAL A 1196 -39.04 13.40 19.05
CA VAL A 1196 -39.01 14.38 17.96
C VAL A 1196 -39.04 15.79 18.54
N HIS A 1197 -38.13 16.65 18.08
CA HIS A 1197 -38.04 18.06 18.45
C HIS A 1197 -38.04 18.91 17.19
N LEU A 1198 -38.94 19.89 17.12
CA LEU A 1198 -39.00 20.83 16.01
C LEU A 1198 -38.36 22.15 16.46
N MET A 1199 -37.51 22.71 15.61
CA MET A 1199 -36.98 24.05 15.74
C MET A 1199 -37.26 24.82 14.45
N VAL A 1200 -37.66 26.09 14.59
CA VAL A 1200 -37.84 27.00 13.47
C VAL A 1200 -36.84 28.14 13.65
N THR A 1201 -35.99 28.36 12.66
CA THR A 1201 -35.11 29.53 12.58
C THR A 1201 -35.95 30.79 12.47
N GLY A 1202 -35.79 31.73 13.40
CA GLY A 1202 -36.48 33.03 13.41
C GLY A 1202 -37.33 33.33 14.65
N ASP A 1203 -37.59 32.35 15.52
CA ASP A 1203 -38.48 32.53 16.69
C ASP A 1203 -37.80 33.14 17.93
N ASP A 1204 -36.47 33.28 17.94
CA ASP A 1204 -35.74 33.99 19.00
C ASP A 1204 -35.34 35.39 18.51
N LYS A 1205 -36.24 36.36 18.71
CA LYS A 1205 -35.87 37.77 18.93
C LYS A 1205 -35.84 38.07 20.42
#